data_AF-A0A955BRS6-F1
#
_entry.id   AF-A0A955BRS6-F1
#
_cell.length_a   1.000
_cell.length_b   1.000
_cell.length_c   1.000
_cell.angle_alpha   90.00
_cell.angle_beta   90.00
_cell.angle_gamma   90.00
#
_symmetry.space_group_name_H-M   'P 1'
#
loop_
_entity.id
_entity.type
_entity.pdbx_description
1 polymer ?
#
loop_
_entity_poly.entity_id
_entity_poly.type
_entity_poly.pdbx_seq_one_letter_code
_entity_poly.pdbx_strand_id
1 'polypeptide(L)'
;MLIRQVSLCVVVAAGFLAAAASASNAAEPASGFENFITTHDAQLYDGAQRLRFVSWNIPNLIAIEDALDFLGESPWRWPDEFEIADALESVRQMGGSVARTYVITVRREGSDMGDTVHVLGPGEFNEEAFVALDRVLQIANEKQVRIILPLVDNWKWMGGVEQYAAFRGKEAEEFWTDRQLIDDFKATVRHVVNRRNTLTGQLYRDDKAILAWETGNELDAPPEWTAEIAAYIKQLDPNHLVIDGRSLHGVPEPSLDDPNVDVVTTHHYPGPGRNLVEAVKTAVATARGKKAYFVGEVGFVPLDEAARVFDAVIDEDASGALYWSLRFHRREGGFYWHDEPAGGNTFKAYHWPGFDSGDAYRERELLQTLVAAARRIEGSGDDRTAPPRDQPLAPARLLPIEHPGRISWQGSAGASGYDVQRAPTATGPWETVGVDVSDAAVQYRPLFCDDSVRPGESYYYRVIAQRADVAGPPSNCVGPIAVDKVVFVDEMQDRSRLASTAGRASFRSDHARRSQEDMHRLELAPGASVDYEMPGDISAASVWVFADQPALSCSIAVSADGEVWDLLAVASTSPARSGGDYGYLRPVLLNVKATATGRRFLRIANDAEADGSFQISRVEIAHGGAKQTSSSVNRTSAADAAPAAKARPKPEFVKGVSWGWVGSCGDYAGEAAARSIDELAATGAEWICIAFATTMPAFDNPHFGWGVENPRMVSDDEIRRAIALARQHGLKVILKPVVNCDDNEWRAWIRFYRPTTAEEQAAGLAGVGNPWGDNPGRLEGMTVDHAKWDAWWDNFRGFLLHYAELAAEQDVELFCLGCEMSSTESAEARWRALIGEIRARYDGLLTYDINHGRETRLTWWDAVDVIGVSAYYAIPPLGDTTAEEAAQQTTSLAEMKAHLAALKPELAAISAAHGKPILFIETGVTNVRGCARYPWTHPDAKPDSPLDETEQANYYAAMLDTFWGEPWFMGYAWWDWPARLYDRRQAGEDRSFCIYGKAAESVLRQWYAKPTPVLGAVNEATAP
;
A
#
# COMPACT_ATOMS: atom_id res chain seq x y z
N MET A 1 -64.19 22.68 -19.71
CA MET A 1 -65.54 23.21 -19.42
C MET A 1 -66.06 22.49 -18.19
N LEU A 2 -66.29 23.27 -17.13
CA LEU A 2 -67.05 23.02 -15.90
C LEU A 2 -67.64 21.61 -15.59
N ILE A 3 -67.35 21.16 -14.36
CA ILE A 3 -68.32 20.69 -13.32
C ILE A 3 -68.65 19.18 -13.17
N ARG A 4 -68.56 18.77 -11.87
CA ARG A 4 -69.26 17.71 -11.08
C ARG A 4 -68.68 16.29 -11.15
N GLN A 5 -68.38 15.64 -10.03
CA GLN A 5 -69.34 15.27 -8.98
C GLN A 5 -68.70 15.01 -7.61
N VAL A 6 -69.43 15.39 -6.57
CA VAL A 6 -69.19 15.16 -5.14
C VAL A 6 -70.02 13.96 -4.68
N SER A 7 -69.44 13.08 -3.87
CA SER A 7 -70.02 12.42 -2.68
C SER A 7 -69.35 11.07 -2.42
N LEU A 8 -68.71 10.87 -1.26
CA LEU A 8 -69.31 10.17 -0.11
C LEU A 8 -68.23 9.91 0.97
N CYS A 9 -68.45 10.46 2.17
CA CYS A 9 -67.68 10.16 3.39
C CYS A 9 -68.45 9.17 4.28
N VAL A 10 -67.67 8.50 5.14
CA VAL A 10 -68.01 7.80 6.39
C VAL A 10 -68.43 6.33 6.25
N VAL A 11 -67.51 5.40 6.53
CA VAL A 11 -67.52 4.37 7.60
C VAL A 11 -66.14 3.67 7.59
N VAL A 12 -65.65 3.25 8.76
CA VAL A 12 -64.40 2.51 9.07
C VAL A 12 -63.18 3.36 9.45
N ALA A 13 -63.34 4.16 10.50
CA ALA A 13 -62.27 4.49 11.43
C ALA A 13 -62.18 3.38 12.50
N ALA A 14 -61.41 2.32 12.23
CA ALA A 14 -60.98 1.30 13.22
C ALA A 14 -59.97 0.25 12.66
N GLY A 15 -59.54 0.33 11.40
CA GLY A 15 -58.70 -0.71 10.76
C GLY A 15 -57.29 -0.30 10.34
N PHE A 16 -56.86 0.93 10.58
CA PHE A 16 -55.58 1.47 10.07
C PHE A 16 -54.64 1.97 11.16
N LEU A 17 -54.57 1.24 12.28
CA LEU A 17 -53.59 1.46 13.34
C LEU A 17 -52.69 0.21 13.58
N ALA A 18 -52.67 -0.73 12.62
CA ALA A 18 -51.87 -1.96 12.73
C ALA A 18 -51.06 -2.32 11.46
N ALA A 19 -50.87 -1.40 10.51
CA ALA A 19 -50.10 -1.69 9.29
C ALA A 19 -49.26 -0.49 8.79
N ALA A 20 -48.77 0.34 9.73
CA ALA A 20 -47.80 1.40 9.46
C ALA A 20 -46.59 1.28 10.41
N ALA A 21 -46.20 0.05 10.72
CA ALA A 21 -44.98 -0.30 11.44
C ALA A 21 -44.24 -1.40 10.67
N SER A 22 -43.85 -1.06 9.44
CA SER A 22 -42.84 -1.79 8.68
C SER A 22 -42.29 -0.85 7.61
N ALA A 23 -41.86 0.33 8.05
CA ALA A 23 -40.82 1.04 7.33
C ALA A 23 -39.56 0.19 7.50
N SER A 24 -38.91 -0.16 6.39
CA SER A 24 -37.61 -0.82 6.42
C SER A 24 -36.65 0.09 7.16
N ASN A 25 -36.36 -0.25 8.42
CA ASN A 25 -35.14 0.20 9.08
C ASN A 25 -34.00 -0.18 8.14
N ALA A 26 -33.33 0.81 7.56
CA ALA A 26 -31.97 0.60 7.12
C ALA A 26 -31.24 0.06 8.35
N ALA A 27 -30.76 -1.18 8.28
CA ALA A 27 -30.01 -1.77 9.38
C ALA A 27 -28.83 -0.84 9.67
N GLU A 28 -28.79 -0.30 10.90
CA GLU A 28 -27.54 0.23 11.44
C GLU A 28 -26.47 -0.85 11.23
N PRO A 29 -25.23 -0.51 10.83
CA PRO A 29 -24.16 -1.48 10.80
C PRO A 29 -24.06 -2.09 12.20
N ALA A 30 -24.47 -3.36 12.30
CA ALA A 30 -24.60 -4.03 13.57
C ALA A 30 -23.19 -4.27 14.10
N SER A 31 -22.91 -3.81 15.33
CA SER A 31 -21.76 -4.30 16.08
C SER A 31 -21.80 -5.84 16.06
N GLY A 32 -20.65 -6.47 15.84
CA GLY A 32 -20.49 -7.93 15.85
C GLY A 32 -20.73 -8.57 17.23
N PHE A 33 -20.96 -7.72 18.24
CA PHE A 33 -21.32 -8.08 19.60
C PHE A 33 -22.70 -7.56 19.97
N GLU A 34 -23.43 -8.35 20.75
CA GLU A 34 -24.77 -7.99 21.21
C GLU A 34 -24.72 -7.02 22.41
N ASN A 35 -23.82 -7.26 23.37
CA ASN A 35 -23.79 -6.55 24.65
C ASN A 35 -22.48 -5.77 24.87
N PHE A 36 -22.54 -4.69 25.65
CA PHE A 36 -21.35 -4.17 26.32
C PHE A 36 -20.92 -5.12 27.44
N ILE A 37 -19.63 -5.18 27.73
CA ILE A 37 -19.16 -5.94 28.89
C ILE A 37 -19.51 -5.17 30.17
N THR A 38 -20.06 -5.88 31.14
CA THR A 38 -20.46 -5.32 32.44
C THR A 38 -19.71 -5.99 33.58
N THR A 39 -19.69 -5.33 34.73
CA THR A 39 -19.17 -5.90 35.96
C THR A 39 -20.28 -6.09 36.98
N HIS A 40 -20.32 -7.28 37.59
CA HIS A 40 -21.07 -7.51 38.83
C HIS A 40 -20.39 -8.61 39.64
N ASP A 41 -20.51 -8.54 40.96
CA ASP A 41 -19.85 -9.45 41.89
C ASP A 41 -18.33 -9.60 41.66
N ALA A 42 -17.68 -8.48 41.28
CA ALA A 42 -16.25 -8.43 40.95
C ALA A 42 -15.84 -9.37 39.79
N GLN A 43 -16.72 -9.58 38.81
CA GLN A 43 -16.49 -10.44 37.65
C GLN A 43 -16.99 -9.77 36.35
N LEU A 44 -16.49 -10.22 35.20
CA LEU A 44 -16.87 -9.69 33.88
C LEU A 44 -17.99 -10.51 33.23
N TYR A 45 -18.91 -9.85 32.54
CA TYR A 45 -20.04 -10.49 31.85
C TYR A 45 -20.34 -9.90 30.48
N ASP A 46 -20.56 -10.77 29.50
CA ASP A 46 -21.20 -10.47 28.22
C ASP A 46 -22.67 -10.88 28.31
N GLY A 47 -23.55 -9.90 28.57
CA GLY A 47 -24.95 -10.17 28.89
C GLY A 47 -25.06 -11.03 30.17
N ALA A 48 -25.62 -12.23 30.05
CA ALA A 48 -25.74 -13.17 31.16
C ALA A 48 -24.55 -14.16 31.26
N GLN A 49 -23.66 -14.17 30.27
CA GLN A 49 -22.54 -15.11 30.22
C GLN A 49 -21.33 -14.50 30.91
N ARG A 50 -20.74 -15.23 31.85
CA ARG A 50 -19.48 -14.82 32.49
C ARG A 50 -18.37 -14.82 31.45
N LEU A 51 -17.71 -13.69 31.29
CA LEU A 51 -16.55 -13.54 30.41
C LEU A 51 -15.29 -13.83 31.22
N ARG A 52 -14.54 -14.86 30.79
CA ARG A 52 -13.16 -15.09 31.23
C ARG A 52 -12.29 -15.41 30.02
N PHE A 53 -11.01 -15.05 30.07
CA PHE A 53 -10.13 -15.21 28.92
C PHE A 53 -8.67 -15.46 29.30
N VAL A 54 -7.97 -16.23 28.48
CA VAL A 54 -6.51 -16.20 28.37
C VAL A 54 -6.20 -15.82 26.93
N SER A 55 -5.48 -14.72 26.72
CA SER A 55 -5.32 -14.15 25.39
C SER A 55 -4.04 -13.31 25.27
N TRP A 56 -4.00 -12.31 24.40
CA TRP A 56 -2.77 -11.68 23.92
C TRP A 56 -2.73 -10.15 24.04
N ASN A 57 -1.53 -9.65 24.37
CA ASN A 57 -1.13 -8.30 24.02
C ASN A 57 -0.58 -8.29 22.58
N ILE A 58 -1.03 -7.33 21.78
CA ILE A 58 -0.61 -7.11 20.39
C ILE A 58 -0.16 -5.65 20.23
N PRO A 59 1.09 -5.33 20.57
CA PRO A 59 1.60 -3.96 20.54
C PRO A 59 1.48 -3.29 19.17
N ASN A 60 1.72 -4.08 18.11
CA ASN A 60 1.71 -3.59 16.74
C ASN A 60 0.30 -3.45 16.13
N LEU A 61 -0.77 -3.75 16.87
CA LEU A 61 -2.11 -3.84 16.28
C LEU A 61 -2.62 -2.51 15.70
N ILE A 62 -2.20 -1.37 16.27
CA ILE A 62 -2.66 -0.03 15.86
C ILE A 62 -1.53 0.84 15.27
N ALA A 63 -0.27 0.46 15.46
CA ALA A 63 0.91 1.09 14.88
C ALA A 63 2.03 0.05 14.83
N ILE A 64 2.56 -0.23 13.63
CA ILE A 64 3.68 -1.18 13.48
C ILE A 64 4.98 -0.46 13.85
N GLU A 65 5.80 -1.04 14.72
CA GLU A 65 7.15 -0.55 15.07
C GLU A 65 8.29 -1.41 14.49
N ASP A 66 7.94 -2.47 13.75
CA ASP A 66 8.86 -3.53 13.30
C ASP A 66 8.87 -3.68 11.77
N ALA A 67 8.53 -2.65 10.99
CA ALA A 67 8.56 -2.68 9.52
C ALA A 67 10.00 -2.53 8.97
N LEU A 68 10.86 -3.49 9.31
CA LEU A 68 12.31 -3.40 9.13
C LEU A 68 12.77 -3.83 7.73
N ASP A 69 12.34 -3.12 6.68
CA ASP A 69 12.84 -3.34 5.33
C ASP A 69 14.34 -3.02 5.26
N PHE A 70 15.12 -3.81 4.53
CA PHE A 70 16.59 -3.76 4.61
C PHE A 70 17.16 -2.36 4.31
N LEU A 71 16.66 -1.70 3.27
CA LEU A 71 17.00 -0.30 2.93
C LEU A 71 15.88 0.69 3.31
N GLY A 72 14.89 0.27 4.10
CA GLY A 72 13.77 1.11 4.51
C GLY A 72 14.22 2.27 5.40
N GLU A 73 13.55 3.42 5.24
CA GLU A 73 13.88 4.66 5.96
C GLU A 73 13.32 4.69 7.38
N SER A 74 12.17 4.06 7.63
CA SER A 74 11.55 3.99 8.95
C SER A 74 11.04 2.57 9.25
N PRO A 75 11.17 2.08 10.49
CA PRO A 75 10.53 0.85 10.93
C PRO A 75 9.05 1.04 11.30
N TRP A 76 8.52 2.27 11.19
CA TRP A 76 7.17 2.61 11.60
C TRP A 76 6.21 2.70 10.41
N ARG A 77 5.03 2.09 10.53
CA ARG A 77 3.94 2.25 9.56
C ARG A 77 2.56 1.93 10.16
N TRP A 78 1.51 2.29 9.42
CA TRP A 78 0.15 1.86 9.75
C TRP A 78 -0.12 0.42 9.27
N PRO A 79 -0.73 -0.43 10.11
CA PRO A 79 -1.13 -1.78 9.68
C PRO A 79 -2.26 -1.71 8.64
N ASP A 80 -2.30 -2.66 7.71
CA ASP A 80 -3.38 -2.78 6.73
C ASP A 80 -4.44 -3.81 7.13
N GLU A 81 -5.47 -3.94 6.29
CA GLU A 81 -6.58 -4.87 6.50
C GLU A 81 -6.13 -6.32 6.62
N PHE A 82 -5.15 -6.76 5.81
CA PHE A 82 -4.64 -8.13 5.88
C PHE A 82 -3.94 -8.39 7.20
N GLU A 83 -3.04 -7.49 7.59
CA GLU A 83 -2.26 -7.54 8.82
C GLU A 83 -3.15 -7.59 10.07
N ILE A 84 -4.15 -6.71 10.15
CA ILE A 84 -5.10 -6.66 11.27
C ILE A 84 -5.97 -7.93 11.30
N ALA A 85 -6.46 -8.38 10.14
CA ALA A 85 -7.28 -9.58 10.05
C ALA A 85 -6.51 -10.83 10.45
N ASP A 86 -5.25 -10.96 10.05
CA ASP A 86 -4.37 -12.07 10.44
C ASP A 86 -4.08 -12.07 11.95
N ALA A 87 -3.81 -10.90 12.53
CA ALA A 87 -3.58 -10.74 13.98
C ALA A 87 -4.78 -11.22 14.80
N LEU A 88 -5.98 -10.72 14.50
CA LEU A 88 -7.20 -11.04 15.24
C LEU A 88 -7.71 -12.45 14.94
N GLU A 89 -7.47 -12.95 13.72
CA GLU A 89 -7.72 -14.36 13.40
C GLU A 89 -6.82 -15.30 14.18
N SER A 90 -5.54 -14.96 14.36
CA SER A 90 -4.60 -15.74 15.18
C SER A 90 -5.06 -15.82 16.64
N VAL A 91 -5.50 -14.71 17.23
CA VAL A 91 -6.12 -14.69 18.57
C VAL A 91 -7.30 -15.66 18.63
N ARG A 92 -8.22 -15.56 17.65
CA ARG A 92 -9.44 -16.35 17.61
C ARG A 92 -9.17 -17.86 17.43
N GLN A 93 -8.20 -18.23 16.60
CA GLN A 93 -7.80 -19.62 16.40
C GLN A 93 -7.19 -20.24 17.66
N MET A 94 -6.47 -19.43 18.44
CA MET A 94 -5.93 -19.85 19.74
C MET A 94 -7.00 -19.96 20.83
N GLY A 95 -8.24 -19.55 20.56
CA GLY A 95 -9.33 -19.52 21.54
C GLY A 95 -9.33 -18.25 22.42
N GLY A 96 -8.56 -17.23 22.05
CA GLY A 96 -8.64 -15.92 22.67
C GLY A 96 -9.87 -15.15 22.21
N SER A 97 -10.41 -14.31 23.09
CA SER A 97 -11.59 -13.48 22.86
C SER A 97 -11.34 -11.99 23.13
N VAL A 98 -10.14 -11.64 23.60
CA VAL A 98 -9.74 -10.27 23.96
C VAL A 98 -8.33 -10.01 23.45
N ALA A 99 -8.07 -8.87 22.83
CA ALA A 99 -6.73 -8.39 22.51
C ALA A 99 -6.51 -7.02 23.15
N ARG A 100 -5.32 -6.78 23.68
CA ARG A 100 -4.91 -5.46 24.20
C ARG A 100 -3.89 -4.85 23.26
N THR A 101 -4.13 -3.63 22.80
CA THR A 101 -3.16 -2.83 22.04
C THR A 101 -2.07 -2.30 22.98
N TYR A 102 -1.02 -1.65 22.45
CA TYR A 102 -0.07 -0.94 23.33
C TYR A 102 -0.63 0.39 23.83
N VAL A 103 -0.51 1.50 23.10
CA VAL A 103 -1.07 2.81 23.50
C VAL A 103 -1.48 3.67 22.31
N ILE A 104 -2.35 4.66 22.54
CA ILE A 104 -2.47 5.81 21.62
C ILE A 104 -1.11 6.53 21.58
N THR A 105 -0.43 6.46 20.44
CA THR A 105 0.96 6.90 20.28
C THR A 105 1.10 8.43 20.21
N VAL A 106 2.19 8.97 20.78
CA VAL A 106 2.43 10.41 20.91
C VAL A 106 3.76 10.80 20.27
N ARG A 107 3.78 11.88 19.50
CA ARG A 107 5.00 12.33 18.80
C ARG A 107 6.13 12.60 19.77
N ARG A 108 7.29 12.00 19.49
CA ARG A 108 8.52 12.26 20.23
C ARG A 108 9.58 12.83 19.29
N GLU A 109 10.06 14.02 19.60
CA GLU A 109 11.11 14.67 18.83
C GLU A 109 12.40 13.84 18.85
N GLY A 110 13.05 13.71 17.69
CA GLY A 110 14.26 12.92 17.50
C GLY A 110 14.07 11.39 17.51
N SER A 111 12.84 10.88 17.59
CA SER A 111 12.54 9.45 17.41
C SER A 111 12.53 9.04 15.93
N ASP A 112 12.67 7.73 15.68
CA ASP A 112 12.51 7.14 14.34
C ASP A 112 11.03 6.93 13.94
N MET A 113 10.08 7.23 14.84
CA MET A 113 8.63 7.22 14.60
C MET A 113 8.19 8.27 13.57
N GLY A 114 8.91 9.41 13.53
CA GLY A 114 8.50 10.58 12.74
C GLY A 114 7.09 11.04 13.12
N ASP A 115 6.26 11.30 12.11
CA ASP A 115 4.84 11.66 12.27
C ASP A 115 3.89 10.43 12.24
N THR A 116 4.44 9.20 12.30
CA THR A 116 3.67 7.94 12.39
C THR A 116 3.14 7.73 13.81
N VAL A 117 2.34 8.70 14.29
CA VAL A 117 1.77 8.71 15.63
C VAL A 117 0.33 9.24 15.62
N HIS A 118 -0.46 8.88 16.63
CA HIS A 118 -1.86 9.35 16.75
C HIS A 118 -1.93 10.82 17.17
N VAL A 119 -1.06 11.24 18.09
CA VAL A 119 -1.02 12.60 18.64
C VAL A 119 0.23 13.32 18.16
N LEU A 120 0.07 14.31 17.28
CA LEU A 120 1.17 15.15 16.78
C LEU A 120 1.52 16.25 17.80
N GLY A 121 0.53 16.70 18.56
CA GLY A 121 0.65 17.70 19.60
C GLY A 121 -0.67 17.85 20.36
N PRO A 122 -0.74 18.70 21.39
CA PRO A 122 -1.96 18.89 22.17
C PRO A 122 -3.14 19.37 21.31
N GLY A 123 -4.15 18.49 21.12
CA GLY A 123 -5.30 18.76 20.26
C GLY A 123 -5.07 18.62 18.76
N GLU A 124 -3.89 18.16 18.35
CA GLU A 124 -3.50 17.90 16.96
C GLU A 124 -3.35 16.39 16.74
N PHE A 125 -4.23 15.83 15.91
CA PHE A 125 -4.40 14.39 15.73
C PHE A 125 -4.08 14.00 14.29
N ASN A 126 -3.45 12.84 14.11
CA ASN A 126 -3.18 12.26 12.79
C ASN A 126 -4.38 11.43 12.32
N GLU A 127 -5.08 11.89 11.29
CA GLU A 127 -6.27 11.20 10.79
C GLU A 127 -5.95 9.82 10.20
N GLU A 128 -4.78 9.64 9.56
CA GLU A 128 -4.37 8.34 9.02
C GLU A 128 -4.19 7.29 10.11
N ALA A 129 -3.57 7.68 11.24
CA ALA A 129 -3.41 6.84 12.42
C ALA A 129 -4.78 6.36 12.94
N PHE A 130 -5.73 7.29 13.02
CA PHE A 130 -7.07 6.97 13.52
C PHE A 130 -7.93 6.19 12.51
N VAL A 131 -7.68 6.31 11.20
CA VAL A 131 -8.27 5.40 10.19
C VAL A 131 -7.73 3.97 10.33
N ALA A 132 -6.46 3.80 10.72
CA ALA A 132 -5.92 2.48 11.05
C ALA A 132 -6.62 1.89 12.29
N LEU A 133 -6.82 2.69 13.35
CA LEU A 133 -7.60 2.26 14.52
C LEU A 133 -9.08 1.98 14.18
N ASP A 134 -9.70 2.76 13.29
CA ASP A 134 -11.05 2.51 12.78
C ASP A 134 -11.15 1.12 12.14
N ARG A 135 -10.12 0.73 11.38
CA ARG A 135 -10.02 -0.59 10.73
C ARG A 135 -9.87 -1.71 11.75
N VAL A 136 -9.08 -1.49 12.81
CA VAL A 136 -8.95 -2.46 13.92
C VAL A 136 -10.32 -2.73 14.54
N LEU A 137 -11.10 -1.70 14.86
CA LEU A 137 -12.41 -1.89 15.48
C LEU A 137 -13.43 -2.54 14.53
N GLN A 138 -13.38 -2.20 13.24
CA GLN A 138 -14.19 -2.88 12.22
C GLN A 138 -13.90 -4.38 12.20
N ILE A 139 -12.63 -4.76 12.05
CA ILE A 139 -12.24 -6.17 11.93
C ILE A 139 -12.41 -6.90 13.27
N ALA A 140 -12.22 -6.23 14.40
CA ALA A 140 -12.52 -6.77 15.73
C ALA A 140 -13.98 -7.19 15.87
N ASN A 141 -14.92 -6.38 15.36
CA ASN A 141 -16.34 -6.77 15.29
C ASN A 141 -16.54 -8.00 14.39
N GLU A 142 -15.92 -8.04 13.20
CA GLU A 142 -16.04 -9.16 12.25
C GLU A 142 -15.46 -10.47 12.79
N LYS A 143 -14.33 -10.39 13.49
CA LYS A 143 -13.63 -11.53 14.11
C LYS A 143 -14.16 -11.90 15.49
N GLN A 144 -15.04 -11.08 16.05
CA GLN A 144 -15.55 -11.20 17.41
C GLN A 144 -14.44 -11.30 18.46
N VAL A 145 -13.43 -10.44 18.35
CA VAL A 145 -12.37 -10.25 19.35
C VAL A 145 -12.55 -8.88 19.99
N ARG A 146 -12.64 -8.80 21.31
CA ARG A 146 -12.80 -7.52 22.02
C ARG A 146 -11.44 -6.81 22.17
N ILE A 147 -11.42 -5.48 22.15
CA ILE A 147 -10.20 -4.66 22.21
C ILE A 147 -10.12 -3.89 23.53
N ILE A 148 -8.97 -3.95 24.21
CA ILE A 148 -8.61 -3.05 25.31
C ILE A 148 -7.69 -1.97 24.75
N LEU A 149 -8.01 -0.70 25.02
CA LEU A 149 -7.29 0.47 24.52
C LEU A 149 -6.67 1.29 25.66
N PRO A 150 -5.35 1.14 25.92
CA PRO A 150 -4.62 2.05 26.80
C PRO A 150 -4.39 3.41 26.14
N LEU A 151 -4.64 4.49 26.88
CA LEU A 151 -4.76 5.84 26.30
C LEU A 151 -3.47 6.66 26.32
N VAL A 152 -2.45 6.28 27.11
CA VAL A 152 -1.14 6.95 27.19
C VAL A 152 -0.09 5.99 27.73
N ASP A 153 1.18 6.15 27.36
CA ASP A 153 2.28 5.34 27.90
C ASP A 153 3.02 6.04 29.05
N ASN A 154 3.49 5.26 30.03
CA ASN A 154 4.47 5.72 31.01
C ASN A 154 5.88 5.75 30.42
N TRP A 155 6.16 4.88 29.43
CA TRP A 155 7.46 4.77 28.78
C TRP A 155 7.58 5.64 27.53
N LYS A 156 8.82 5.80 27.07
CA LYS A 156 9.15 6.62 25.90
C LYS A 156 8.86 5.96 24.55
N TRP A 157 8.64 4.65 24.49
CA TRP A 157 8.77 3.84 23.27
C TRP A 157 7.78 4.21 22.18
N MET A 158 6.51 4.43 22.54
CA MET A 158 5.48 4.94 21.62
C MET A 158 5.04 6.38 21.94
N GLY A 159 5.82 7.06 22.78
CA GLY A 159 5.50 8.36 23.36
C GLY A 159 4.32 8.33 24.34
N GLY A 160 4.32 9.26 25.30
CA GLY A 160 3.31 9.31 26.33
C GLY A 160 3.48 10.48 27.28
N VAL A 161 3.52 10.19 28.59
CA VAL A 161 3.57 11.17 29.68
C VAL A 161 4.65 12.24 29.47
N GLU A 162 5.87 11.82 29.16
CA GLU A 162 7.01 12.72 28.92
C GLU A 162 6.76 13.67 27.74
N GLN A 163 6.13 13.19 26.66
CA GLN A 163 5.90 13.98 25.46
C GLN A 163 4.80 15.02 25.64
N TYR A 164 3.74 14.71 26.40
CA TYR A 164 2.75 15.72 26.79
C TYR A 164 3.39 16.87 27.57
N ALA A 165 4.28 16.56 28.51
CA ALA A 165 5.04 17.58 29.24
C ALA A 165 5.97 18.36 28.32
N ALA A 166 6.71 17.66 27.45
CA ALA A 166 7.64 18.27 26.49
C ALA A 166 6.98 19.26 25.53
N PHE A 167 5.76 18.98 25.04
CA PHE A 167 5.01 19.93 24.19
C PHE A 167 4.72 21.27 24.86
N ARG A 168 4.77 21.33 26.20
CA ARG A 168 4.59 22.56 26.98
C ARG A 168 5.87 23.05 27.63
N GLY A 169 7.02 22.42 27.36
CA GLY A 169 8.31 22.74 27.99
C GLY A 169 8.32 22.49 29.50
N LYS A 170 7.64 21.44 29.94
CA LYS A 170 7.50 21.02 31.35
C LYS A 170 8.22 19.69 31.61
N GLU A 171 8.44 19.40 32.88
CA GLU A 171 9.03 18.12 33.32
C GLU A 171 7.97 17.01 33.34
N ALA A 172 8.38 15.76 33.11
CA ALA A 172 7.46 14.63 32.97
C ALA A 172 6.58 14.40 34.20
N GLU A 173 7.10 14.62 35.41
CA GLU A 173 6.36 14.45 36.67
C GLU A 173 5.19 15.45 36.81
N GLU A 174 5.25 16.58 36.10
CA GLU A 174 4.18 17.59 36.14
C GLU A 174 2.91 17.10 35.45
N PHE A 175 2.97 16.09 34.57
CA PHE A 175 1.80 15.52 33.89
C PHE A 175 0.69 15.09 34.85
N TRP A 176 1.08 14.67 36.06
CA TRP A 176 0.16 14.19 37.09
C TRP A 176 -0.58 15.29 37.85
N THR A 177 -0.06 16.52 37.85
CA THR A 177 -0.53 17.58 38.75
C THR A 177 -0.84 18.91 38.05
N ASP A 178 -0.18 19.19 36.93
CA ASP A 178 -0.39 20.40 36.15
C ASP A 178 -1.71 20.32 35.36
N ARG A 179 -2.58 21.31 35.59
CA ARG A 179 -3.92 21.34 34.98
C ARG A 179 -3.89 21.42 33.46
N GLN A 180 -2.89 22.09 32.87
CA GLN A 180 -2.80 22.22 31.42
C GLN A 180 -2.45 20.87 30.77
N LEU A 181 -1.51 20.13 31.36
CA LEU A 181 -1.15 18.80 30.86
C LEU A 181 -2.30 17.80 31.00
N ILE A 182 -3.00 17.83 32.14
CA ILE A 182 -4.21 17.03 32.36
C ILE A 182 -5.30 17.39 31.33
N ASP A 183 -5.52 18.68 31.05
CA ASP A 183 -6.52 19.12 30.07
C ASP A 183 -6.13 18.75 28.63
N ASP A 184 -4.84 18.82 28.28
CA ASP A 184 -4.31 18.38 26.98
C ASP A 184 -4.51 16.86 26.77
N PHE A 185 -4.26 16.06 27.82
CA PHE A 185 -4.57 14.63 27.78
C PHE A 185 -6.07 14.37 27.70
N LYS A 186 -6.90 15.07 28.49
CA LYS A 186 -8.37 15.00 28.40
C LYS A 186 -8.91 15.38 27.01
N ALA A 187 -8.24 16.26 26.28
CA ALA A 187 -8.59 16.56 24.89
C ALA A 187 -8.37 15.34 23.99
N THR A 188 -7.32 14.57 24.22
CA THR A 188 -7.03 13.30 23.51
C THR A 188 -8.07 12.24 23.87
N VAL A 189 -8.32 12.01 25.16
CA VAL A 189 -9.38 11.10 25.63
C VAL A 189 -10.72 11.43 24.97
N ARG A 190 -11.10 12.71 24.95
CA ARG A 190 -12.34 13.16 24.31
C ARG A 190 -12.37 12.91 22.81
N HIS A 191 -11.25 13.11 22.11
CA HIS A 191 -11.15 12.84 20.68
C HIS A 191 -11.37 11.36 20.39
N VAL A 192 -10.64 10.48 21.09
CA VAL A 192 -10.73 9.02 20.91
C VAL A 192 -12.13 8.50 21.23
N VAL A 193 -12.65 8.79 22.42
CA VAL A 193 -13.94 8.24 22.89
C VAL A 193 -15.12 8.71 22.02
N ASN A 194 -15.08 9.95 21.53
CA ASN A 194 -16.15 10.49 20.67
C ASN A 194 -15.84 10.36 19.17
N ARG A 195 -14.77 9.65 18.78
CA ARG A 195 -14.46 9.45 17.37
C ARG A 195 -15.60 8.68 16.70
N ARG A 196 -16.02 9.16 15.53
CA ARG A 196 -16.86 8.39 14.63
C ARG A 196 -15.95 7.59 13.72
N ASN A 197 -16.02 6.27 13.81
CA ASN A 197 -15.33 5.37 12.92
C ASN A 197 -15.69 5.70 11.47
N THR A 198 -14.70 6.01 10.65
CA THR A 198 -14.90 6.44 9.26
C THR A 198 -15.35 5.31 8.34
N LEU A 199 -15.12 4.06 8.74
CA LEU A 199 -15.43 2.86 7.96
C LEU A 199 -16.80 2.28 8.31
N THR A 200 -17.16 2.31 9.60
CA THR A 200 -18.44 1.76 10.09
C THR A 200 -19.50 2.83 10.39
N GLY A 201 -19.10 4.09 10.53
CA GLY A 201 -19.97 5.19 10.94
C GLY A 201 -20.37 5.19 12.43
N GLN A 202 -19.94 4.21 13.22
CA GLN A 202 -20.24 4.07 14.65
C GLN A 202 -19.33 4.96 15.50
N LEU A 203 -19.86 5.53 16.59
CA LEU A 203 -19.00 6.20 17.57
C LEU A 203 -18.26 5.15 18.41
N TYR A 204 -17.01 5.40 18.78
CA TYR A 204 -16.22 4.45 19.57
C TYR A 204 -16.89 4.10 20.90
N ARG A 205 -17.44 5.09 21.62
CA ARG A 205 -18.24 4.86 22.84
C ARG A 205 -19.49 3.99 22.66
N ASP A 206 -19.94 3.80 21.41
CA ASP A 206 -21.09 2.96 21.07
C ASP A 206 -20.66 1.62 20.46
N ASP A 207 -19.37 1.43 20.14
CA ASP A 207 -18.81 0.25 19.50
C ASP A 207 -18.42 -0.82 20.53
N LYS A 208 -19.21 -1.89 20.60
CA LYS A 208 -19.04 -2.96 21.57
C LYS A 208 -17.82 -3.83 21.27
N ALA A 209 -17.11 -3.68 20.14
CA ALA A 209 -15.80 -4.35 20.02
C ALA A 209 -14.83 -3.85 21.09
N ILE A 210 -14.99 -2.65 21.63
CA ILE A 210 -14.18 -2.18 22.75
C ILE A 210 -14.65 -2.91 24.03
N LEU A 211 -13.70 -3.51 24.76
CA LEU A 211 -13.93 -4.08 26.08
C LEU A 211 -13.86 -3.00 27.16
N ALA A 212 -12.79 -2.20 27.10
CA ALA A 212 -12.49 -1.19 28.11
C ALA A 212 -11.55 -0.11 27.58
N TRP A 213 -11.68 1.07 28.18
CA TRP A 213 -10.69 2.13 28.18
C TRP A 213 -9.73 1.92 29.34
N GLU A 214 -8.43 1.87 29.06
CA GLU A 214 -7.41 1.81 30.11
C GLU A 214 -6.74 3.18 30.24
N THR A 215 -6.65 3.71 31.47
CA THR A 215 -6.18 5.08 31.69
C THR A 215 -4.76 5.32 31.13
N GLY A 216 -3.96 4.27 31.04
CA GLY A 216 -2.70 4.22 30.30
C GLY A 216 -1.93 2.94 30.60
N ASN A 217 -0.74 2.80 30.01
CA ASN A 217 0.11 1.64 30.18
C ASN A 217 1.14 1.87 31.29
N GLU A 218 1.15 1.00 32.31
CA GLU A 218 2.15 0.98 33.40
C GLU A 218 2.34 2.33 34.12
N LEU A 219 1.25 3.06 34.34
CA LEU A 219 1.32 4.41 34.89
C LEU A 219 1.79 4.43 36.33
N ASP A 220 2.66 5.40 36.67
CA ASP A 220 2.98 5.75 38.06
C ASP A 220 2.05 6.86 38.61
N ALA A 221 0.82 6.91 38.12
CA ALA A 221 -0.16 7.95 38.44
C ALA A 221 -0.52 8.00 39.93
N PRO A 222 -0.69 9.21 40.52
CA PRO A 222 -1.26 9.35 41.84
C PRO A 222 -2.78 9.05 41.83
N PRO A 223 -3.36 8.62 42.96
CA PRO A 223 -4.78 8.23 43.03
C PRO A 223 -5.75 9.32 42.57
N GLU A 224 -5.49 10.58 42.91
CA GLU A 224 -6.31 11.73 42.53
C GLU A 224 -6.37 11.95 41.01
N TRP A 225 -5.27 11.71 40.30
CA TRP A 225 -5.22 11.82 38.84
C TRP A 225 -6.05 10.70 38.21
N THR A 226 -5.87 9.48 38.70
CA THR A 226 -6.61 8.30 38.21
C THR A 226 -8.11 8.49 38.41
N ALA A 227 -8.53 8.96 39.59
CA ALA A 227 -9.93 9.25 39.87
C ALA A 227 -10.50 10.34 38.96
N GLU A 228 -9.74 11.41 38.69
CA GLU A 228 -10.16 12.49 37.79
C GLU A 228 -10.32 12.01 36.34
N ILE A 229 -9.38 11.21 35.83
CA ILE A 229 -9.43 10.69 34.46
C ILE A 229 -10.50 9.61 34.31
N ALA A 230 -10.61 8.68 35.24
CA ALA A 230 -11.65 7.64 35.21
C ALA A 230 -13.05 8.25 35.23
N ALA A 231 -13.29 9.24 36.10
CA ALA A 231 -14.55 9.98 36.13
C ALA A 231 -14.83 10.72 34.81
N TYR A 232 -13.79 11.29 34.18
CA TYR A 232 -13.93 11.97 32.90
C TYR A 232 -14.25 11.01 31.75
N ILE A 233 -13.63 9.83 31.70
CA ILE A 233 -13.97 8.77 30.73
C ILE A 233 -15.43 8.35 30.92
N LYS A 234 -15.85 8.04 32.15
CA LYS A 234 -17.25 7.67 32.46
C LYS A 234 -18.27 8.75 32.12
N GLN A 235 -17.88 10.02 32.21
CA GLN A 235 -18.73 11.13 31.77
C GLN A 235 -18.95 11.13 30.25
N LEU A 236 -17.93 10.77 29.46
CA LEU A 236 -18.01 10.71 28.00
C LEU A 236 -18.66 9.42 27.50
N ASP A 237 -18.43 8.32 28.23
CA ASP A 237 -18.86 6.97 27.90
C ASP A 237 -19.28 6.21 29.17
N PRO A 238 -20.59 6.13 29.46
CA PRO A 238 -21.09 5.39 30.61
C PRO A 238 -21.19 3.87 30.35
N ASN A 239 -20.97 3.39 29.13
CA ASN A 239 -21.25 2.01 28.73
C ASN A 239 -20.02 1.10 28.89
N HIS A 240 -18.85 1.56 28.45
CA HIS A 240 -17.62 0.77 28.51
C HIS A 240 -16.97 0.74 29.89
N LEU A 241 -16.20 -0.31 30.14
CA LEU A 241 -15.42 -0.44 31.37
C LEU A 241 -14.23 0.52 31.38
N VAL A 242 -13.81 0.93 32.57
CA VAL A 242 -12.57 1.67 32.79
C VAL A 242 -11.60 0.81 33.61
N ILE A 243 -10.39 0.62 33.07
CA ILE A 243 -9.27 -0.06 33.72
C ILE A 243 -8.29 0.98 34.25
N ASP A 244 -7.83 0.80 35.49
CA ASP A 244 -6.69 1.55 36.01
C ASP A 244 -5.37 1.01 35.42
N GLY A 245 -4.62 1.89 34.77
CA GLY A 245 -3.32 1.63 34.16
C GLY A 245 -2.14 1.44 35.11
N ARG A 246 -2.31 1.63 36.42
CA ARG A 246 -1.24 1.41 37.42
C ARG A 246 -1.05 -0.07 37.72
N SER A 247 -0.20 -0.75 36.94
CA SER A 247 -0.14 -2.22 36.91
C SER A 247 1.17 -2.87 37.43
N LEU A 248 2.27 -2.13 37.59
CA LEU A 248 3.58 -2.69 37.98
C LEU A 248 3.75 -2.96 39.49
N HIS A 249 2.96 -2.30 40.35
CA HIS A 249 3.18 -2.26 41.80
C HIS A 249 2.12 -3.01 42.61
N GLY A 250 1.46 -4.00 41.98
CA GLY A 250 0.32 -4.71 42.56
C GLY A 250 -0.99 -3.92 42.42
N VAL A 251 -2.07 -4.45 43.00
CA VAL A 251 -3.41 -3.84 42.91
C VAL A 251 -3.44 -2.52 43.68
N PRO A 252 -3.79 -1.39 43.04
CA PRO A 252 -3.90 -0.10 43.73
C PRO A 252 -5.10 -0.08 44.68
N GLU A 253 -4.86 0.02 45.99
CA GLU A 253 -5.94 0.05 46.99
C GLU A 253 -6.96 1.17 46.76
N PRO A 254 -6.57 2.42 46.42
CA PRO A 254 -7.54 3.49 46.16
C PRO A 254 -8.51 3.19 45.02
N SER A 255 -8.05 2.49 43.98
CA SER A 255 -8.86 2.13 42.80
C SER A 255 -9.93 1.07 43.11
N LEU A 256 -9.77 0.33 44.21
CA LEU A 256 -10.79 -0.60 44.70
C LEU A 256 -12.03 0.11 45.24
N ASP A 257 -11.87 1.35 45.73
CA ASP A 257 -12.95 2.14 46.30
C ASP A 257 -13.48 3.22 45.34
N ASP A 258 -12.82 3.44 44.19
CA ASP A 258 -13.27 4.40 43.17
C ASP A 258 -14.49 3.86 42.39
N PRO A 259 -15.64 4.57 42.36
CA PRO A 259 -16.81 4.11 41.62
C PRO A 259 -16.67 4.18 40.09
N ASN A 260 -15.68 4.89 39.56
CA ASN A 260 -15.47 5.07 38.12
C ASN A 260 -14.48 4.07 37.52
N VAL A 261 -13.73 3.35 38.36
CA VAL A 261 -12.85 2.25 37.93
C VAL A 261 -13.62 0.94 38.05
N ASP A 262 -13.71 0.16 36.98
CA ASP A 262 -14.44 -1.12 36.99
C ASP A 262 -13.51 -2.32 37.20
N VAL A 263 -12.28 -2.19 36.73
CA VAL A 263 -11.31 -3.29 36.63
C VAL A 263 -9.93 -2.82 37.09
N VAL A 264 -9.22 -3.70 37.79
CA VAL A 264 -7.82 -3.53 38.18
C VAL A 264 -6.97 -4.63 37.55
N THR A 265 -5.75 -4.31 37.14
CA THR A 265 -4.84 -5.26 36.49
C THR A 265 -3.44 -5.22 37.12
N THR A 266 -2.63 -6.23 36.85
CA THR A 266 -1.21 -6.25 37.19
C THR A 266 -0.37 -6.80 36.05
N HIS A 267 0.88 -6.31 35.94
CA HIS A 267 1.87 -6.76 34.97
C HIS A 267 2.97 -7.58 35.67
N HIS A 268 3.36 -8.70 35.05
CA HIS A 268 4.21 -9.70 35.66
C HIS A 268 5.38 -10.10 34.75
N TYR A 269 6.54 -9.50 35.03
CA TYR A 269 7.82 -9.79 34.36
C TYR A 269 8.87 -10.36 35.33
N PRO A 270 9.86 -11.12 34.83
CA PRO A 270 10.94 -11.68 35.65
C PRO A 270 11.70 -10.63 36.44
N GLY A 271 12.19 -11.01 37.63
CA GLY A 271 13.07 -10.15 38.42
C GLY A 271 13.60 -10.87 39.67
N PRO A 272 14.75 -10.43 40.24
CA PRO A 272 15.34 -11.06 41.41
C PRO A 272 14.36 -11.17 42.57
N GLY A 273 14.13 -12.39 43.07
CA GLY A 273 13.25 -12.66 44.22
C GLY A 273 11.75 -12.52 43.94
N ARG A 274 11.32 -12.31 42.68
CA ARG A 274 9.91 -12.29 42.32
C ARG A 274 9.34 -13.70 42.20
N ASN A 275 8.19 -13.93 42.82
CA ASN A 275 7.36 -15.13 42.63
C ASN A 275 6.07 -14.68 41.97
N LEU A 276 5.92 -14.94 40.67
CA LEU A 276 4.82 -14.40 39.88
C LEU A 276 3.49 -15.02 40.31
N VAL A 277 3.46 -16.32 40.57
CA VAL A 277 2.26 -17.03 41.04
C VAL A 277 1.74 -16.45 42.36
N GLU A 278 2.60 -16.23 43.34
CA GLU A 278 2.17 -15.65 44.62
C GLU A 278 1.76 -14.18 44.49
N ALA A 279 2.38 -13.43 43.57
CA ALA A 279 1.95 -12.07 43.25
C ALA A 279 0.53 -12.05 42.64
N VAL A 280 0.23 -12.96 41.71
CA VAL A 280 -1.11 -13.13 41.12
C VAL A 280 -2.13 -13.48 42.20
N LYS A 281 -1.86 -14.49 43.05
CA LYS A 281 -2.76 -14.86 44.16
C LYS A 281 -3.03 -13.69 45.11
N THR A 282 -1.99 -12.92 45.42
CA THR A 282 -2.11 -11.73 46.27
C THR A 282 -3.00 -10.68 45.62
N ALA A 283 -2.79 -10.40 44.33
CA ALA A 283 -3.60 -9.45 43.57
C ALA A 283 -5.08 -9.88 43.53
N VAL A 284 -5.36 -11.16 43.24
CA VAL A 284 -6.73 -11.71 43.27
C VAL A 284 -7.35 -11.57 44.65
N ALA A 285 -6.62 -11.95 45.71
CA ALA A 285 -7.12 -11.85 47.09
C ALA A 285 -7.47 -10.41 47.48
N THR A 286 -6.65 -9.45 47.05
CA THR A 286 -6.85 -8.02 47.31
C THR A 286 -8.06 -7.45 46.57
N ALA A 287 -8.28 -7.83 45.30
CA ALA A 287 -9.40 -7.37 44.49
C ALA A 287 -10.74 -8.10 44.78
N ARG A 288 -10.67 -9.27 45.42
CA ARG A 288 -11.80 -10.19 45.62
C ARG A 288 -13.03 -9.50 46.21
N GLY A 289 -14.16 -9.63 45.52
CA GLY A 289 -15.44 -9.08 45.94
C GLY A 289 -15.55 -7.55 45.84
N LYS A 290 -14.52 -6.86 45.33
CA LYS A 290 -14.50 -5.41 45.15
C LYS A 290 -14.52 -5.00 43.68
N LYS A 291 -13.55 -5.48 42.89
CA LYS A 291 -13.39 -5.14 41.46
C LYS A 291 -13.03 -6.38 40.67
N ALA A 292 -13.41 -6.42 39.39
CA ALA A 292 -12.92 -7.45 38.49
C ALA A 292 -11.39 -7.32 38.33
N TYR A 293 -10.71 -8.45 38.23
CA TYR A 293 -9.26 -8.50 38.12
C TYR A 293 -8.82 -9.50 37.06
N PHE A 294 -7.84 -9.10 36.24
CA PHE A 294 -7.10 -9.98 35.35
C PHE A 294 -5.63 -9.57 35.28
N VAL A 295 -4.76 -10.50 34.88
CA VAL A 295 -3.35 -10.21 34.60
C VAL A 295 -3.27 -9.47 33.27
N GLY A 296 -2.87 -8.19 33.31
CA GLY A 296 -2.82 -7.31 32.13
C GLY A 296 -1.67 -7.65 31.20
N GLU A 297 -0.53 -8.04 31.75
CA GLU A 297 0.62 -8.53 31.00
C GLU A 297 1.38 -9.59 31.79
N VAL A 298 1.81 -10.64 31.12
CA VAL A 298 2.81 -11.59 31.60
C VAL A 298 3.66 -12.04 30.43
N GLY A 299 4.98 -12.11 30.60
CA GLY A 299 5.89 -12.47 29.52
C GLY A 299 7.33 -12.64 30.00
N PHE A 300 8.21 -13.00 29.07
CA PHE A 300 9.65 -13.22 29.28
C PHE A 300 9.99 -14.28 30.34
N VAL A 301 9.08 -15.21 30.58
CA VAL A 301 9.24 -16.27 31.57
C VAL A 301 9.40 -17.63 30.90
N PRO A 302 10.13 -18.57 31.53
CA PRO A 302 10.14 -19.95 31.08
C PRO A 302 8.75 -20.56 31.00
N LEU A 303 8.59 -21.54 30.10
CA LEU A 303 7.31 -22.22 29.82
C LEU A 303 6.58 -22.71 31.09
N ASP A 304 7.31 -23.30 32.04
CA ASP A 304 6.73 -23.85 33.26
C ASP A 304 6.19 -22.77 34.20
N GLU A 305 6.85 -21.61 34.26
CA GLU A 305 6.36 -20.48 35.05
C GLU A 305 5.15 -19.83 34.36
N ALA A 306 5.14 -19.68 33.03
CA ALA A 306 3.96 -19.22 32.28
C ALA A 306 2.73 -20.13 32.54
N ALA A 307 2.91 -21.45 32.44
CA ALA A 307 1.86 -22.42 32.71
C ALA A 307 1.30 -22.27 34.13
N ARG A 308 2.17 -22.10 35.13
CA ARG A 308 1.77 -21.92 36.53
C ARG A 308 1.04 -20.60 36.78
N VAL A 309 1.38 -19.53 36.06
CA VAL A 309 0.62 -18.27 36.11
C VAL A 309 -0.79 -18.47 35.56
N PHE A 310 -0.95 -19.15 34.42
CA PHE A 310 -2.28 -19.46 33.88
C PHE A 310 -3.08 -20.36 34.83
N ASP A 311 -2.46 -21.37 35.42
CA ASP A 311 -3.11 -22.22 36.43
C ASP A 311 -3.59 -21.37 37.62
N ALA A 312 -2.76 -20.47 38.14
CA ALA A 312 -3.15 -19.58 39.24
C ALA A 312 -4.32 -18.66 38.89
N VAL A 313 -4.33 -18.09 37.68
CA VAL A 313 -5.44 -17.26 37.17
C VAL A 313 -6.74 -18.05 37.10
N ILE A 314 -6.68 -19.29 36.63
CA ILE A 314 -7.84 -20.18 36.52
C ILE A 314 -8.34 -20.58 37.91
N ASP A 315 -7.45 -21.10 38.77
CA ASP A 315 -7.74 -21.69 40.08
C ASP A 315 -8.21 -20.65 41.11
N GLU A 316 -7.69 -19.42 41.04
CA GLU A 316 -8.09 -18.32 41.93
C GLU A 316 -9.35 -17.58 41.45
N ASP A 317 -9.96 -18.05 40.35
CA ASP A 317 -11.21 -17.50 39.79
C ASP A 317 -11.09 -16.03 39.31
N ALA A 318 -9.91 -15.65 38.80
CA ALA A 318 -9.69 -14.36 38.16
C ALA A 318 -10.40 -14.27 36.80
N SER A 319 -10.65 -13.05 36.32
CA SER A 319 -11.31 -12.80 35.03
C SER A 319 -10.44 -13.20 33.83
N GLY A 320 -9.12 -13.17 33.94
CA GLY A 320 -8.27 -13.61 32.83
C GLY A 320 -6.79 -13.29 32.92
N ALA A 321 -6.10 -13.48 31.80
CA ALA A 321 -4.71 -13.11 31.60
C ALA A 321 -4.42 -12.76 30.14
N LEU A 322 -3.49 -11.84 29.91
CA LEU A 322 -2.95 -11.53 28.58
C LEU A 322 -1.44 -11.76 28.55
N TYR A 323 -0.97 -12.50 27.54
CA TYR A 323 0.45 -12.82 27.38
C TYR A 323 1.14 -11.83 26.42
N TRP A 324 2.39 -11.50 26.72
CA TRP A 324 3.23 -10.56 25.94
C TRP A 324 4.30 -11.32 25.13
N SER A 325 4.46 -11.12 23.82
CA SER A 325 3.61 -10.37 22.87
C SER A 325 3.46 -11.13 21.54
N LEU A 326 2.29 -11.03 20.91
CA LEU A 326 2.01 -11.65 19.62
C LEU A 326 2.46 -10.74 18.48
N ARG A 327 3.05 -11.31 17.43
CA ARG A 327 3.26 -10.67 16.13
C ARG A 327 2.64 -11.54 15.02
N PHE A 328 2.22 -10.88 13.95
CA PHE A 328 1.40 -11.45 12.89
C PHE A 328 2.10 -11.33 11.52
N HIS A 329 1.50 -11.92 10.49
CA HIS A 329 2.07 -11.91 9.15
C HIS A 329 2.15 -10.49 8.58
N ARG A 330 3.21 -10.22 7.82
CA ARG A 330 3.45 -8.95 7.11
C ARG A 330 2.82 -8.98 5.73
N ARG A 331 2.39 -7.82 5.22
CA ARG A 331 1.84 -7.72 3.85
C ARG A 331 2.85 -8.09 2.75
N GLU A 332 4.16 -7.96 2.98
CA GLU A 332 5.25 -8.36 2.06
C GLU A 332 5.64 -9.84 2.18
N GLY A 333 5.06 -10.55 3.14
CA GLY A 333 5.35 -11.95 3.46
C GLY A 333 6.22 -12.14 4.70
N GLY A 334 6.09 -13.33 5.29
CA GLY A 334 6.66 -13.69 6.58
C GLY A 334 5.99 -12.97 7.75
N PHE A 335 6.66 -12.92 8.90
CA PHE A 335 6.14 -12.33 10.14
C PHE A 335 6.86 -11.04 10.54
N TYR A 336 6.20 -10.22 11.36
CA TYR A 336 6.89 -9.20 12.15
C TYR A 336 7.66 -9.84 13.29
N TRP A 337 8.85 -9.34 13.56
CA TRP A 337 9.77 -9.85 14.59
C TRP A 337 10.11 -8.76 15.58
N HIS A 338 10.33 -9.17 16.83
CA HIS A 338 10.79 -8.30 17.89
C HIS A 338 11.64 -9.09 18.89
N ASP A 339 12.91 -8.74 19.03
CA ASP A 339 13.77 -9.28 20.10
C ASP A 339 13.44 -8.56 21.42
N GLU A 340 13.26 -9.29 22.52
CA GLU A 340 12.80 -8.74 23.79
C GLU A 340 13.99 -8.57 24.77
N PRO A 341 14.62 -7.39 24.86
CA PRO A 341 15.91 -7.26 25.54
C PRO A 341 15.78 -7.41 27.07
N ALA A 342 14.62 -7.05 27.61
CA ALA A 342 14.27 -7.25 29.02
C ALA A 342 14.24 -8.75 29.40
N GLY A 343 13.99 -9.63 28.44
CA GLY A 343 14.10 -11.08 28.58
C GLY A 343 15.52 -11.63 28.40
N GLY A 344 16.55 -10.78 28.43
CA GLY A 344 17.95 -11.17 28.27
C GLY A 344 18.29 -11.63 26.85
N ASN A 345 17.58 -11.11 25.83
CA ASN A 345 17.67 -11.52 24.42
C ASN A 345 17.43 -13.02 24.20
N THR A 346 16.71 -13.67 25.13
CA THR A 346 16.33 -15.08 25.02
C THR A 346 14.97 -15.21 24.36
N PHE A 347 14.04 -14.33 24.71
CA PHE A 347 12.67 -14.33 24.21
C PHE A 347 12.53 -13.36 23.03
N LYS A 348 11.60 -13.70 22.14
CA LYS A 348 11.17 -12.86 21.04
C LYS A 348 9.65 -12.73 21.08
N ALA A 349 9.10 -11.91 20.20
CA ALA A 349 7.70 -11.98 19.84
C ALA A 349 7.31 -13.37 19.35
N TYR A 350 6.07 -13.77 19.64
CA TYR A 350 5.53 -15.08 19.28
C TYR A 350 4.70 -15.01 17.99
N HIS A 351 4.70 -16.10 17.23
CA HIS A 351 4.05 -16.25 15.93
C HIS A 351 3.16 -17.49 15.92
N TRP A 352 1.86 -17.32 15.67
CA TRP A 352 0.94 -18.45 15.59
C TRP A 352 1.15 -19.24 14.28
N PRO A 353 1.32 -20.59 14.31
CA PRO A 353 1.14 -21.52 15.42
C PRO A 353 2.41 -21.98 16.17
N GLY A 354 3.57 -21.40 15.83
CA GLY A 354 4.86 -21.65 16.45
C GLY A 354 5.81 -22.40 15.52
N PHE A 355 7.05 -21.90 15.42
CA PHE A 355 8.00 -22.27 14.39
C PHE A 355 9.36 -22.68 14.98
N ASP A 356 10.16 -23.38 14.19
CA ASP A 356 11.48 -23.86 14.62
C ASP A 356 12.45 -22.69 14.90
N SER A 357 12.21 -21.53 14.28
CA SER A 357 12.92 -20.29 14.59
C SER A 357 12.67 -19.79 16.03
N GLY A 358 11.65 -20.31 16.71
CA GLY A 358 11.33 -20.05 18.12
C GLY A 358 11.75 -21.17 19.09
N ASP A 359 12.45 -22.22 18.65
CA ASP A 359 12.80 -23.38 19.48
C ASP A 359 13.63 -23.02 20.71
N ALA A 360 14.51 -22.01 20.59
CA ALA A 360 15.38 -21.55 21.68
C ALA A 360 14.62 -21.09 22.93
N TYR A 361 13.37 -20.64 22.75
CA TYR A 361 12.47 -20.22 23.83
C TYR A 361 11.14 -20.99 23.83
N ARG A 362 11.09 -22.14 23.15
CA ARG A 362 9.98 -23.10 23.16
C ARG A 362 8.63 -22.49 22.78
N GLU A 363 8.64 -21.67 21.73
CA GLU A 363 7.46 -20.97 21.22
C GLU A 363 6.26 -21.91 21.01
N ARG A 364 6.48 -23.02 20.30
CA ARG A 364 5.40 -23.96 19.94
C ARG A 364 4.69 -24.52 21.17
N GLU A 365 5.45 -24.96 22.17
CA GLU A 365 4.85 -25.50 23.40
C GLU A 365 4.20 -24.42 24.26
N LEU A 366 4.72 -23.19 24.23
CA LEU A 366 4.09 -22.06 24.91
C LEU A 366 2.74 -21.71 24.29
N LEU A 367 2.67 -21.60 22.97
CA LEU A 367 1.42 -21.33 22.26
C LEU A 367 0.38 -22.42 22.54
N GLN A 368 0.78 -23.69 22.50
CA GLN A 368 -0.10 -24.81 22.88
C GLN A 368 -0.56 -24.74 24.34
N THR A 369 0.32 -24.31 25.25
CA THR A 369 -0.02 -24.11 26.67
C THR A 369 -1.06 -23.00 26.83
N LEU A 370 -0.93 -21.91 26.10
CA LEU A 370 -1.87 -20.81 26.11
C LEU A 370 -3.23 -21.22 25.52
N VAL A 371 -3.25 -21.95 24.40
CA VAL A 371 -4.48 -22.52 23.81
C VAL A 371 -5.21 -23.41 24.82
N ALA A 372 -4.48 -24.28 25.52
CA ALA A 372 -5.07 -25.13 26.55
C ALA A 372 -5.62 -24.31 27.72
N ALA A 373 -4.90 -23.28 28.16
CA ALA A 373 -5.36 -22.39 29.23
C ALA A 373 -6.63 -21.61 28.83
N ALA A 374 -6.71 -21.09 27.60
CA ALA A 374 -7.91 -20.46 27.04
C ALA A 374 -9.12 -21.38 27.09
N ARG A 375 -8.98 -22.65 26.73
CA ARG A 375 -10.08 -23.62 26.79
C ARG A 375 -10.51 -23.97 28.21
N ARG A 376 -9.53 -24.15 29.11
CA ARG A 376 -9.81 -24.46 30.52
C ARG A 376 -10.55 -23.33 31.20
N ILE A 377 -10.14 -22.08 30.98
CA ILE A 377 -10.77 -20.93 31.61
C ILE A 377 -12.21 -20.71 31.12
N GLU A 378 -12.50 -21.05 29.85
CA GLU A 378 -13.84 -21.06 29.27
C GLU A 378 -14.69 -22.28 29.69
N GLY A 379 -14.12 -23.25 30.40
CA GLY A 379 -14.83 -24.46 30.85
C GLY A 379 -14.99 -25.55 29.77
N SER A 380 -14.23 -25.46 28.68
CA SER A 380 -14.31 -26.37 27.51
C SER A 380 -13.42 -27.64 27.61
N GLY A 381 -12.69 -27.83 28.72
CA GLY A 381 -11.83 -29.01 28.98
C GLY A 381 -10.32 -28.74 28.97
N ASP A 382 -9.50 -29.75 29.33
CA ASP A 382 -8.02 -29.67 29.52
C ASP A 382 -7.23 -30.51 28.48
N ASP A 383 -7.81 -30.75 27.30
CA ASP A 383 -7.06 -31.48 26.26
C ASP A 383 -6.03 -30.55 25.59
N ARG A 384 -4.81 -30.60 26.12
CA ARG A 384 -3.62 -29.91 25.58
C ARG A 384 -3.20 -30.40 24.19
N THR A 385 -3.80 -31.49 23.71
CA THR A 385 -3.51 -32.12 22.40
C THR A 385 -4.62 -31.89 21.36
N ALA A 386 -5.77 -31.36 21.78
CA ALA A 386 -6.89 -31.12 20.86
C ALA A 386 -6.53 -30.00 19.86
N PRO A 387 -6.76 -30.20 18.55
CA PRO A 387 -6.39 -29.23 17.52
C PRO A 387 -7.12 -27.89 17.72
N PRO A 388 -6.60 -26.76 17.21
CA PRO A 388 -7.30 -25.46 17.18
C PRO A 388 -8.74 -25.63 16.67
N ARG A 389 -9.68 -24.72 17.01
CA ARG A 389 -11.07 -24.82 16.52
C ARG A 389 -11.04 -25.17 15.01
N ASP A 390 -11.68 -26.27 14.61
CA ASP A 390 -11.62 -26.87 13.26
C ASP A 390 -12.02 -25.87 12.17
N GLN A 391 -11.09 -25.01 11.79
CA GLN A 391 -11.30 -23.94 10.83
C GLN A 391 -10.37 -24.16 9.66
N PRO A 392 -10.90 -24.12 8.43
CA PRO A 392 -10.07 -24.27 7.25
C PRO A 392 -9.04 -23.13 7.21
N LEU A 393 -7.83 -23.45 6.78
CA LEU A 393 -6.85 -22.41 6.44
C LEU A 393 -7.44 -21.56 5.32
N ALA A 394 -7.34 -20.23 5.47
CA ALA A 394 -7.57 -19.33 4.36
C ALA A 394 -6.56 -19.62 3.22
N PRO A 395 -6.89 -19.34 1.95
CA PRO A 395 -5.88 -19.37 0.91
C PRO A 395 -4.82 -18.30 1.20
N ALA A 396 -3.56 -18.71 1.21
CA ALA A 396 -2.45 -17.76 1.13
C ALA A 396 -2.56 -16.94 -0.16
N ARG A 397 -1.96 -15.75 -0.17
CA ARG A 397 -1.90 -14.91 -1.38
C ARG A 397 -0.48 -14.78 -1.85
N LEU A 398 -0.17 -15.43 -2.95
CA LEU A 398 1.13 -15.33 -3.61
C LEU A 398 1.31 -13.91 -4.15
N LEU A 399 2.41 -13.26 -3.76
CA LEU A 399 2.75 -11.91 -4.20
C LEU A 399 3.31 -11.94 -5.63
N PRO A 400 3.37 -10.78 -6.32
CA PRO A 400 4.05 -10.70 -7.61
C PRO A 400 5.48 -11.23 -7.53
N ILE A 401 5.87 -12.04 -8.52
CA ILE A 401 7.20 -12.64 -8.61
C ILE A 401 7.95 -11.94 -9.73
N GLU A 402 8.95 -11.13 -9.40
CA GLU A 402 9.85 -10.54 -10.40
C GLU A 402 10.80 -11.59 -10.96
N HIS A 403 11.30 -12.47 -10.09
CA HIS A 403 12.25 -13.51 -10.43
C HIS A 403 12.02 -14.75 -9.55
N PRO A 404 12.16 -15.99 -10.07
CA PRO A 404 11.93 -17.21 -9.28
C PRO A 404 12.83 -17.37 -8.04
N GLY A 405 13.94 -16.63 -7.99
CA GLY A 405 14.83 -16.57 -6.82
C GLY A 405 14.32 -15.71 -5.66
N ARG A 406 13.18 -15.01 -5.84
CA ARG A 406 12.58 -14.11 -4.85
C ARG A 406 11.06 -14.30 -4.84
N ILE A 407 10.60 -15.35 -4.17
CA ILE A 407 9.18 -15.69 -4.05
C ILE A 407 8.72 -15.42 -2.62
N SER A 408 7.63 -14.67 -2.48
CA SER A 408 6.97 -14.36 -1.20
C SER A 408 5.45 -14.46 -1.33
N TRP A 409 4.78 -14.65 -0.21
CA TRP A 409 3.32 -14.69 -0.12
C TRP A 409 2.86 -14.06 1.20
N GLN A 410 1.65 -13.53 1.20
CA GLN A 410 0.91 -13.24 2.41
C GLN A 410 0.47 -14.57 3.03
N GLY A 411 0.88 -14.78 4.27
CA GLY A 411 0.62 -16.02 4.99
C GLY A 411 -0.84 -16.21 5.39
N SER A 412 -1.10 -17.28 6.12
CA SER A 412 -2.43 -17.64 6.62
C SER A 412 -2.34 -17.99 8.09
N ALA A 413 -3.07 -17.27 8.95
CA ALA A 413 -3.18 -17.57 10.37
C ALA A 413 -3.36 -19.08 10.63
N GLY A 414 -2.42 -19.65 11.39
CA GLY A 414 -2.40 -21.06 11.79
C GLY A 414 -1.76 -22.02 10.79
N ALA A 415 -1.25 -21.54 9.64
CA ALA A 415 -0.38 -22.34 8.79
C ALA A 415 0.97 -22.56 9.48
N SER A 416 1.47 -23.79 9.44
CA SER A 416 2.79 -24.16 9.96
C SER A 416 3.88 -24.18 8.89
N GLY A 417 3.49 -24.18 7.62
CA GLY A 417 4.39 -24.21 6.46
C GLY A 417 3.61 -24.14 5.14
N TYR A 418 4.32 -24.12 4.02
CA TYR A 418 3.72 -23.95 2.70
C TYR A 418 4.40 -24.83 1.66
N ASP A 419 3.58 -25.51 0.84
CA ASP A 419 4.08 -26.14 -0.38
C ASP A 419 4.09 -25.12 -1.51
N VAL A 420 5.26 -24.87 -2.08
CA VAL A 420 5.43 -24.03 -3.27
C VAL A 420 5.32 -24.92 -4.49
N GLN A 421 4.37 -24.62 -5.38
CA GLN A 421 4.13 -25.38 -6.60
C GLN A 421 4.41 -24.55 -7.85
N ARG A 422 4.95 -25.22 -8.87
CA ARG A 422 5.32 -24.68 -10.17
C ARG A 422 4.62 -25.43 -11.30
N ALA A 423 4.29 -24.74 -12.39
CA ALA A 423 3.74 -25.35 -13.60
C ALA A 423 4.24 -24.65 -14.87
N PRO A 424 4.28 -25.35 -16.02
CA PRO A 424 4.58 -24.72 -17.32
C PRO A 424 3.40 -23.93 -17.90
N THR A 425 2.19 -24.11 -17.36
CA THR A 425 0.97 -23.36 -17.75
C THR A 425 0.18 -22.96 -16.52
N ALA A 426 -0.65 -21.93 -16.63
CA ALA A 426 -1.52 -21.45 -15.54
C ALA A 426 -2.49 -22.52 -14.98
N THR A 427 -2.72 -23.61 -15.74
CA THR A 427 -3.64 -24.69 -15.34
C THR A 427 -2.92 -25.95 -14.85
N GLY A 428 -1.60 -25.96 -14.84
CA GLY A 428 -0.78 -27.12 -14.52
C GLY A 428 -0.18 -27.81 -15.75
N PRO A 429 0.27 -29.08 -15.61
CA PRO A 429 0.32 -29.84 -14.37
C PRO A 429 1.23 -29.15 -13.32
N TRP A 430 0.83 -29.22 -12.06
CA TRP A 430 1.54 -28.61 -10.94
C TRP A 430 2.54 -29.60 -10.32
N GLU A 431 3.77 -29.15 -10.13
CA GLU A 431 4.87 -29.85 -9.46
C GLU A 431 5.20 -29.10 -8.18
N THR A 432 5.34 -29.79 -7.04
CA THR A 432 5.82 -29.17 -5.80
C THR A 432 7.34 -29.01 -5.87
N VAL A 433 7.81 -27.77 -5.80
CA VAL A 433 9.23 -27.38 -5.85
C VAL A 433 9.78 -26.93 -4.50
N GLY A 434 8.90 -26.55 -3.57
CA GLY A 434 9.23 -26.35 -2.16
C GLY A 434 8.21 -27.11 -1.32
N VAL A 435 8.67 -27.89 -0.33
CA VAL A 435 7.81 -28.67 0.56
C VAL A 435 7.93 -28.10 1.95
N ASP A 436 6.78 -27.85 2.61
CA ASP A 436 6.71 -27.39 4.00
C ASP A 436 7.65 -26.21 4.31
N VAL A 437 7.68 -25.23 3.40
CA VAL A 437 8.51 -24.03 3.53
C VAL A 437 7.95 -23.18 4.66
N SER A 438 8.76 -22.91 5.68
CA SER A 438 8.39 -22.01 6.78
C SER A 438 8.56 -20.54 6.35
N ASP A 439 7.50 -19.76 6.47
CA ASP A 439 7.52 -18.30 6.27
C ASP A 439 8.02 -17.53 7.50
N ALA A 440 8.35 -18.24 8.59
CA ALA A 440 9.05 -17.71 9.76
C ALA A 440 10.55 -18.07 9.79
N ALA A 441 11.08 -18.73 8.75
CA ALA A 441 12.48 -19.14 8.70
C ALA A 441 13.46 -17.98 8.51
N VAL A 442 13.02 -16.89 7.87
CA VAL A 442 13.86 -15.73 7.55
C VAL A 442 13.12 -14.42 7.87
N GLN A 443 13.88 -13.40 8.29
CA GLN A 443 13.32 -12.10 8.67
C GLN A 443 13.43 -11.10 7.52
N TYR A 444 12.31 -10.45 7.19
CA TYR A 444 12.19 -9.28 6.31
C TYR A 444 12.80 -9.45 4.90
N ARG A 445 12.64 -10.63 4.29
CA ARG A 445 13.21 -10.97 2.98
C ARG A 445 12.37 -12.00 2.22
N PRO A 446 12.66 -12.30 0.94
CA PRO A 446 11.94 -13.31 0.19
C PRO A 446 11.93 -14.68 0.88
N LEU A 447 10.78 -15.35 0.88
CA LEU A 447 10.54 -16.57 1.65
C LEU A 447 11.06 -17.84 0.96
N PHE A 448 11.13 -17.82 -0.37
CA PHE A 448 11.54 -18.97 -1.15
C PHE A 448 12.34 -18.57 -2.41
N CYS A 449 13.27 -19.44 -2.79
CA CYS A 449 14.04 -19.36 -4.02
C CYS A 449 13.90 -20.69 -4.77
N ASP A 450 13.30 -20.66 -5.96
CA ASP A 450 13.33 -21.80 -6.87
C ASP A 450 14.63 -21.78 -7.69
N ASP A 451 15.68 -22.42 -7.18
CA ASP A 451 16.97 -22.59 -7.85
C ASP A 451 16.98 -23.76 -8.86
N SER A 452 15.86 -24.47 -9.01
CA SER A 452 15.70 -25.59 -9.95
C SER A 452 15.21 -25.16 -11.35
N VAL A 453 14.94 -23.86 -11.52
CA VAL A 453 14.47 -23.27 -12.78
C VAL A 453 15.49 -23.35 -13.92
N ARG A 454 15.00 -23.30 -15.16
CA ARG A 454 15.83 -23.38 -16.35
C ARG A 454 15.81 -22.08 -17.15
N PRO A 455 16.99 -21.50 -17.46
CA PRO A 455 17.08 -20.36 -18.37
C PRO A 455 16.39 -20.63 -19.71
N GLY A 456 15.61 -19.67 -20.18
CA GLY A 456 14.81 -19.74 -21.40
C GLY A 456 13.42 -20.35 -21.23
N GLU A 457 13.08 -20.88 -20.05
CA GLU A 457 11.72 -21.35 -19.75
C GLU A 457 10.89 -20.26 -19.06
N SER A 458 9.58 -20.50 -18.92
CA SER A 458 8.70 -19.64 -18.13
C SER A 458 7.76 -20.47 -17.29
N TYR A 459 7.50 -20.02 -16.07
CA TYR A 459 6.77 -20.81 -15.08
C TYR A 459 5.63 -20.03 -14.43
N TYR A 460 4.61 -20.76 -14.00
CA TYR A 460 3.55 -20.28 -13.13
C TYR A 460 3.76 -20.87 -11.74
N TYR A 461 3.52 -20.07 -10.70
CA TYR A 461 3.64 -20.49 -9.31
C TYR A 461 2.31 -20.34 -8.58
N ARG A 462 2.12 -21.18 -7.56
CA ARG A 462 1.10 -21.04 -6.52
C ARG A 462 1.65 -21.64 -5.22
N VAL A 463 1.07 -21.27 -4.09
CA VAL A 463 1.42 -21.85 -2.79
C VAL A 463 0.19 -22.52 -2.16
N ILE A 464 0.43 -23.54 -1.35
CA ILE A 464 -0.60 -24.24 -0.59
C ILE A 464 -0.17 -24.16 0.88
N ALA A 465 -0.96 -23.46 1.70
CA ALA A 465 -0.75 -23.42 3.14
C ALA A 465 -0.97 -24.81 3.75
N GLN A 466 -0.10 -25.20 4.67
CA GLN A 466 -0.12 -26.48 5.38
C GLN A 466 -0.32 -26.21 6.87
N ARG A 467 -1.09 -27.08 7.53
CA ARG A 467 -1.19 -27.15 8.99
C ARG A 467 -1.21 -28.60 9.39
N ALA A 468 -0.11 -29.07 9.97
CA ALA A 468 0.12 -30.50 10.21
C ALA A 468 -0.07 -31.33 8.92
N ASP A 469 -1.02 -32.27 8.88
CA ASP A 469 -1.36 -33.09 7.72
C ASP A 469 -2.52 -32.55 6.86
N VAL A 470 -2.97 -31.33 7.14
CA VAL A 470 -4.10 -30.69 6.44
C VAL A 470 -3.61 -29.58 5.52
N ALA A 471 -3.81 -29.79 4.21
CA ALA A 471 -3.56 -28.79 3.18
C ALA A 471 -4.76 -27.84 3.02
N GLY A 472 -4.47 -26.55 2.91
CA GLY A 472 -5.43 -25.51 2.55
C GLY A 472 -5.74 -25.49 1.04
N PRO A 473 -6.64 -24.59 0.60
CA PRO A 473 -6.83 -24.31 -0.82
C PRO A 473 -5.57 -23.67 -1.43
N PRO A 474 -5.30 -23.87 -2.74
CA PRO A 474 -4.22 -23.19 -3.43
C PRO A 474 -4.44 -21.67 -3.45
N SER A 475 -3.35 -20.92 -3.39
CA SER A 475 -3.34 -19.47 -3.61
C SER A 475 -3.77 -19.09 -5.03
N ASN A 476 -3.84 -17.78 -5.28
CA ASN A 476 -3.77 -17.25 -6.64
C ASN A 476 -2.53 -17.79 -7.38
N CYS A 477 -2.66 -17.91 -8.69
CA CYS A 477 -1.59 -18.29 -9.61
C CYS A 477 -0.85 -17.03 -10.08
N VAL A 478 0.49 -17.04 -10.06
CA VAL A 478 1.34 -15.94 -10.55
C VAL A 478 2.24 -16.46 -11.67
N GLY A 479 2.19 -15.84 -12.85
CA GLY A 479 2.98 -16.22 -14.02
C GLY A 479 2.33 -15.80 -15.34
N PRO A 480 3.00 -16.03 -16.49
CA PRO A 480 4.27 -16.72 -16.61
C PRO A 480 5.46 -15.84 -16.19
N ILE A 481 6.38 -16.39 -15.40
CA ILE A 481 7.62 -15.74 -14.99
C ILE A 481 8.73 -16.25 -15.90
N ALA A 482 9.25 -15.39 -16.77
CA ALA A 482 10.35 -15.72 -17.66
C ALA A 482 11.66 -15.87 -16.88
N VAL A 483 12.41 -16.92 -17.18
CA VAL A 483 13.68 -17.22 -16.51
C VAL A 483 14.81 -16.91 -17.48
N ASP A 484 15.53 -15.81 -17.27
CA ASP A 484 16.74 -15.50 -18.05
C ASP A 484 17.97 -16.17 -17.42
N LYS A 485 18.01 -16.26 -16.10
CA LYS A 485 19.12 -16.82 -15.31
C LYS A 485 18.62 -17.57 -14.08
N VAL A 486 19.50 -18.35 -13.48
CA VAL A 486 19.26 -18.94 -12.16
C VAL A 486 19.88 -18.01 -11.11
N VAL A 487 19.18 -17.79 -10.00
CA VAL A 487 19.71 -17.04 -8.86
C VAL A 487 19.96 -18.03 -7.73
N PHE A 488 21.23 -18.15 -7.35
CA PHE A 488 21.63 -18.82 -6.12
C PHE A 488 21.45 -17.86 -4.95
N VAL A 489 20.88 -18.34 -3.85
CA VAL A 489 20.66 -17.56 -2.61
C VAL A 489 21.35 -18.25 -1.44
N ASP A 490 22.04 -17.47 -0.61
CA ASP A 490 22.53 -17.90 0.69
C ASP A 490 22.05 -16.93 1.78
N GLU A 491 21.26 -17.46 2.72
CA GLU A 491 20.66 -16.73 3.85
C GLU A 491 21.56 -16.72 5.10
N MET A 492 22.81 -17.20 4.98
CA MET A 492 23.78 -17.24 6.07
C MET A 492 23.33 -18.09 7.26
N GLN A 493 22.53 -19.13 7.01
CA GLN A 493 22.08 -20.07 8.05
C GLN A 493 23.22 -20.99 8.51
N ASP A 494 24.05 -21.47 7.57
CA ASP A 494 25.20 -22.33 7.85
C ASP A 494 26.26 -22.27 6.72
N ARG A 495 27.23 -23.19 6.74
CA ARG A 495 28.34 -23.25 5.77
C ARG A 495 28.03 -24.07 4.51
N SER A 496 26.87 -24.72 4.42
CA SER A 496 26.56 -25.71 3.38
C SER A 496 26.61 -25.14 1.96
N ARG A 497 26.40 -23.83 1.83
CA ARG A 497 26.37 -23.06 0.59
C ARG A 497 27.70 -22.41 0.21
N LEU A 498 28.70 -22.49 1.08
CA LEU A 498 30.03 -21.90 0.86
C LEU A 498 30.99 -22.92 0.23
N ALA A 499 31.77 -22.49 -0.76
CA ALA A 499 32.85 -23.31 -1.35
C ALA A 499 34.08 -23.33 -0.43
N SER A 500 34.49 -22.17 0.09
CA SER A 500 35.58 -22.05 1.07
C SER A 500 35.48 -20.80 1.91
N THR A 501 36.17 -20.81 3.06
CA THR A 501 36.32 -19.65 3.93
C THR A 501 37.80 -19.47 4.28
N ALA A 502 38.31 -18.24 4.25
CA ALA A 502 39.65 -17.88 4.72
C ALA A 502 39.58 -16.85 5.85
N GLY A 503 40.56 -16.88 6.76
CA GLY A 503 40.56 -16.02 7.95
C GLY A 503 39.47 -16.38 8.95
N ARG A 504 39.04 -15.41 9.77
CA ARG A 504 38.03 -15.59 10.82
C ARG A 504 36.65 -15.14 10.35
N ALA A 505 35.80 -16.12 10.02
CA ALA A 505 34.39 -15.94 9.69
C ALA A 505 33.49 -16.68 10.70
N SER A 506 32.59 -15.95 11.37
CA SER A 506 31.78 -16.44 12.50
C SER A 506 30.29 -16.22 12.26
N PHE A 507 29.47 -17.26 12.39
CA PHE A 507 28.01 -17.09 12.35
C PHE A 507 27.53 -16.37 13.61
N ARG A 508 26.54 -15.49 13.44
CA ARG A 508 25.95 -14.67 14.49
C ARG A 508 24.43 -14.79 14.44
N SER A 509 23.84 -14.99 15.61
CA SER A 509 22.39 -14.98 15.84
C SER A 509 21.98 -14.09 17.02
N ASP A 510 22.97 -13.61 17.79
CA ASP A 510 22.81 -12.72 18.93
C ASP A 510 22.50 -11.29 18.51
N HIS A 511 21.89 -10.50 19.40
CA HIS A 511 21.59 -9.07 19.18
C HIS A 511 20.83 -8.78 17.88
N ALA A 512 19.90 -9.66 17.51
CA ALA A 512 19.18 -9.62 16.24
C ALA A 512 18.50 -8.27 15.99
N ARG A 513 17.95 -7.61 17.03
CA ARG A 513 17.36 -6.27 16.91
C ARG A 513 18.27 -5.26 16.21
N ARG A 514 19.56 -5.25 16.56
CA ARG A 514 20.54 -4.32 15.95
C ARG A 514 20.76 -4.59 14.47
N SER A 515 20.51 -5.81 14.00
CA SER A 515 20.58 -6.21 12.60
C SER A 515 19.19 -6.41 12.00
N GLN A 516 18.21 -5.56 12.36
CA GLN A 516 16.85 -5.63 11.83
C GLN A 516 16.17 -6.99 12.06
N GLU A 517 16.35 -7.56 13.24
CA GLU A 517 15.88 -8.91 13.64
C GLU A 517 16.43 -10.08 12.85
N ASP A 518 17.30 -9.83 11.86
CA ASP A 518 17.98 -10.90 11.14
C ASP A 518 18.71 -11.79 12.14
N MET A 519 18.40 -13.09 12.19
CA MET A 519 19.04 -14.05 13.10
C MET A 519 20.15 -14.89 12.43
N HIS A 520 20.36 -14.73 11.12
CA HIS A 520 21.27 -15.54 10.33
C HIS A 520 22.27 -14.66 9.61
N ARG A 521 23.46 -14.54 10.18
CA ARG A 521 24.48 -13.61 9.69
C ARG A 521 25.86 -14.24 9.76
N LEU A 522 26.73 -13.88 8.83
CA LEU A 522 28.14 -14.27 8.84
C LEU A 522 29.04 -13.05 9.03
N GLU A 523 29.65 -12.94 10.19
CA GLU A 523 30.62 -11.89 10.50
C GLU A 523 31.98 -12.20 9.88
N LEU A 524 32.48 -11.30 9.04
CA LEU A 524 33.83 -11.35 8.48
C LEU A 524 34.75 -10.40 9.23
N ALA A 525 35.73 -10.96 9.93
CA ALA A 525 36.81 -10.17 10.54
C ALA A 525 37.73 -9.55 9.46
N PRO A 526 38.51 -8.50 9.80
CA PRO A 526 39.55 -7.97 8.91
C PRO A 526 40.43 -9.08 8.32
N GLY A 527 40.60 -9.09 7.00
CA GLY A 527 41.35 -10.10 6.25
C GLY A 527 40.65 -11.45 6.03
N ALA A 528 39.41 -11.62 6.48
CA ALA A 528 38.61 -12.82 6.21
C ALA A 528 37.91 -12.74 4.84
N SER A 529 37.65 -13.90 4.24
CA SER A 529 36.89 -14.01 2.99
C SER A 529 36.03 -15.26 2.92
N VAL A 530 35.00 -15.20 2.09
CA VAL A 530 34.16 -16.35 1.73
C VAL A 530 34.05 -16.47 0.22
N ASP A 531 34.07 -17.71 -0.24
CA ASP A 531 34.04 -18.04 -1.66
C ASP A 531 32.82 -18.91 -1.99
N TYR A 532 32.23 -18.66 -3.16
CA TYR A 532 31.15 -19.44 -3.75
C TYR A 532 31.61 -20.04 -5.07
N GLU A 533 31.07 -21.21 -5.43
CA GLU A 533 31.30 -21.86 -6.72
C GLU A 533 29.95 -22.15 -7.39
N MET A 534 29.75 -21.56 -8.58
CA MET A 534 28.53 -21.72 -9.37
C MET A 534 28.72 -22.76 -10.48
N PRO A 535 27.65 -23.45 -10.90
CA PRO A 535 27.72 -24.43 -11.98
C PRO A 535 27.97 -23.81 -13.36
N GLY A 536 27.89 -22.48 -13.50
CA GLY A 536 28.29 -21.77 -14.71
C GLY A 536 28.58 -20.30 -14.46
N ASP A 537 28.58 -19.51 -15.53
CA ASP A 537 29.10 -18.15 -15.51
C ASP A 537 28.29 -17.23 -14.60
N ILE A 538 28.98 -16.60 -13.66
CA ILE A 538 28.45 -15.54 -12.81
C ILE A 538 28.32 -14.29 -13.64
N SER A 539 27.14 -13.67 -13.57
CA SER A 539 26.83 -12.44 -14.31
C SER A 539 26.56 -11.25 -13.41
N ALA A 540 26.05 -11.49 -12.20
CA ALA A 540 25.82 -10.47 -11.19
C ALA A 540 25.80 -11.12 -9.80
N ALA A 541 26.07 -10.32 -8.78
CA ALA A 541 25.83 -10.69 -7.39
C ALA A 541 25.36 -9.49 -6.58
N SER A 542 24.55 -9.77 -5.57
CA SER A 542 24.07 -8.80 -4.59
C SER A 542 24.42 -9.33 -3.19
N VAL A 543 24.96 -8.47 -2.33
CA VAL A 543 25.42 -8.83 -0.99
C VAL A 543 24.84 -7.83 0.00
N TRP A 544 24.04 -8.33 0.93
CA TRP A 544 23.43 -7.57 2.01
C TRP A 544 24.34 -7.64 3.22
N VAL A 545 24.75 -6.48 3.73
CA VAL A 545 25.72 -6.36 4.81
C VAL A 545 25.20 -5.44 5.92
N PHE A 546 25.42 -5.80 7.18
CA PHE A 546 25.34 -4.89 8.31
C PHE A 546 26.74 -4.47 8.75
N ALA A 547 26.95 -3.16 8.89
CA ALA A 547 28.22 -2.59 9.32
C ALA A 547 28.02 -1.55 10.42
N ASP A 548 29.00 -1.45 11.31
CA ASP A 548 29.09 -0.43 12.37
C ASP A 548 29.82 0.83 11.88
N GLN A 549 30.73 0.69 10.91
CA GLN A 549 31.58 1.78 10.42
C GLN A 549 30.94 2.55 9.24
N PRO A 550 31.22 3.86 9.10
CA PRO A 550 30.74 4.67 7.98
C PRO A 550 31.30 4.27 6.60
N ALA A 551 32.49 3.66 6.56
CA ALA A 551 33.11 3.17 5.34
C ALA A 551 33.25 1.65 5.42
N LEU A 552 32.63 0.95 4.47
CA LEU A 552 32.71 -0.50 4.37
C LEU A 552 33.90 -0.89 3.47
N SER A 553 34.91 -1.55 4.04
CA SER A 553 36.04 -2.09 3.29
C SER A 553 35.73 -3.52 2.84
N CYS A 554 35.09 -3.64 1.68
CA CYS A 554 34.71 -4.92 1.11
C CYS A 554 35.05 -4.98 -0.39
N SER A 555 35.82 -5.98 -0.80
CA SER A 555 36.00 -6.31 -2.21
C SER A 555 35.19 -7.53 -2.60
N ILE A 556 34.74 -7.52 -3.85
CA ILE A 556 34.08 -8.65 -4.49
C ILE A 556 34.86 -8.96 -5.76
N ALA A 557 35.27 -10.21 -5.91
CA ALA A 557 36.08 -10.66 -7.03
C ALA A 557 35.51 -11.94 -7.65
N VAL A 558 35.81 -12.18 -8.92
CA VAL A 558 35.44 -13.41 -9.61
C VAL A 558 36.67 -14.16 -10.13
N SER A 559 36.56 -15.48 -10.22
CA SER A 559 37.63 -16.35 -10.70
C SER A 559 37.12 -17.49 -11.58
N ALA A 560 37.97 -17.97 -12.48
CA ALA A 560 37.72 -19.16 -13.28
C ALA A 560 38.16 -20.45 -12.56
N ASP A 561 39.22 -20.37 -11.74
CA ASP A 561 39.92 -21.50 -11.12
C ASP A 561 39.97 -21.45 -9.59
N GLY A 562 39.54 -20.34 -8.97
CA GLY A 562 39.61 -20.11 -7.53
C GLY A 562 41.01 -19.64 -7.05
N GLU A 563 41.98 -19.49 -7.95
CA GLU A 563 43.35 -19.10 -7.64
C GLU A 563 43.64 -17.66 -8.12
N VAL A 564 43.23 -17.32 -9.34
CA VAL A 564 43.44 -15.99 -9.94
C VAL A 564 42.13 -15.19 -9.92
N TRP A 565 42.15 -14.04 -9.25
CA TRP A 565 40.96 -13.25 -8.94
C TRP A 565 40.94 -11.92 -9.68
N ASP A 566 39.82 -11.64 -10.35
CA ASP A 566 39.54 -10.35 -10.98
C ASP A 566 38.57 -9.55 -10.10
N LEU A 567 38.99 -8.37 -9.66
CA LEU A 567 38.17 -7.47 -8.86
C LEU A 567 37.02 -6.89 -9.69
N LEU A 568 35.82 -6.88 -9.10
CA LEU A 568 34.64 -6.25 -9.69
C LEU A 568 34.43 -4.84 -9.16
N ALA A 569 33.85 -3.97 -9.99
CA ALA A 569 33.36 -2.68 -9.53
C ALA A 569 32.10 -2.89 -8.67
N VAL A 570 32.16 -2.45 -7.41
CA VAL A 570 31.08 -2.59 -6.44
C VAL A 570 30.28 -1.28 -6.37
N ALA A 571 28.98 -1.36 -6.66
CA ALA A 571 28.03 -0.30 -6.35
C ALA A 571 27.44 -0.54 -4.96
N SER A 572 27.45 0.48 -4.10
CA SER A 572 26.93 0.37 -2.73
C SER A 572 25.75 1.31 -2.49
N THR A 573 24.71 0.80 -1.85
CA THR A 573 23.54 1.57 -1.42
C THR A 573 23.31 1.39 0.08
N SER A 574 22.98 2.46 0.78
CA SER A 574 22.67 2.46 2.22
C SER A 574 21.63 3.55 2.49
N PRO A 575 20.63 3.31 3.35
CA PRO A 575 19.65 4.31 3.73
C PRO A 575 20.29 5.40 4.58
N ALA A 576 19.67 6.58 4.57
CA ALA A 576 20.04 7.73 5.40
C ALA A 576 19.35 7.71 6.78
N ARG A 577 19.25 6.53 7.40
CA ARG A 577 18.62 6.38 8.72
C ARG A 577 19.66 6.40 9.85
N SER A 578 19.29 6.98 11.00
CA SER A 578 20.10 6.93 12.21
C SER A 578 20.06 5.53 12.84
N GLY A 579 20.82 5.30 13.91
CA GLY A 579 20.73 4.06 14.69
C GLY A 579 19.37 3.85 15.38
N GLY A 580 18.47 4.84 15.34
CA GLY A 580 17.17 4.77 16.03
C GLY A 580 17.30 4.55 17.53
N ASP A 581 16.18 4.16 18.16
CA ASP A 581 16.14 3.88 19.60
C ASP A 581 16.89 2.60 20.00
N TYR A 582 17.09 1.70 19.04
CA TYR A 582 17.65 0.37 19.27
C TYR A 582 19.13 0.23 18.82
N GLY A 583 19.76 1.29 18.33
CA GLY A 583 21.17 1.26 17.91
C GLY A 583 21.43 0.32 16.72
N TYR A 584 20.55 0.37 15.72
CA TYR A 584 20.63 -0.40 14.48
C TYR A 584 21.99 -0.23 13.81
N LEU A 585 22.55 -1.35 13.33
CA LEU A 585 23.68 -1.37 12.41
C LEU A 585 23.27 -0.79 11.07
N ARG A 586 24.23 -0.22 10.34
CA ARG A 586 24.00 0.33 9.02
C ARG A 586 23.83 -0.81 8.00
N PRO A 587 22.67 -0.93 7.35
CA PRO A 587 22.50 -1.87 6.24
C PRO A 587 23.18 -1.30 4.99
N VAL A 588 23.89 -2.15 4.26
CA VAL A 588 24.60 -1.80 3.03
C VAL A 588 24.32 -2.90 2.01
N LEU A 589 23.70 -2.53 0.89
CA LEU A 589 23.54 -3.40 -0.26
C LEU A 589 24.69 -3.17 -1.23
N LEU A 590 25.45 -4.21 -1.50
CA LEU A 590 26.52 -4.21 -2.50
C LEU A 590 26.04 -4.94 -3.75
N ASN A 591 26.16 -4.31 -4.91
CA ASN A 591 25.80 -4.88 -6.20
C ASN A 591 27.01 -4.90 -7.13
N VAL A 592 27.21 -6.02 -7.81
CA VAL A 592 28.27 -6.20 -8.81
C VAL A 592 27.71 -6.78 -10.11
N LYS A 593 28.34 -6.41 -11.23
CA LYS A 593 28.12 -7.03 -12.54
C LYS A 593 29.43 -7.63 -13.03
N ALA A 594 29.40 -8.89 -13.43
CA ALA A 594 30.52 -9.58 -14.03
C ALA A 594 30.36 -9.57 -15.57
N THR A 595 31.31 -8.95 -16.26
CA THR A 595 31.32 -8.85 -17.73
C THR A 595 32.17 -9.93 -18.40
N ALA A 596 33.03 -10.60 -17.63
CA ALA A 596 33.92 -11.65 -18.11
C ALA A 596 33.23 -13.02 -18.06
N THR A 597 33.28 -13.75 -19.18
CA THR A 597 32.77 -15.14 -19.30
C THR A 597 33.76 -16.16 -18.72
N GLY A 598 33.29 -17.34 -18.34
CA GLY A 598 34.10 -18.42 -17.75
C GLY A 598 34.44 -18.22 -16.28
N ARG A 599 33.77 -17.28 -15.59
CA ARG A 599 34.01 -16.95 -14.19
C ARG A 599 32.92 -17.57 -13.32
N ARG A 600 33.27 -18.66 -12.63
CA ARG A 600 32.33 -19.46 -11.85
C ARG A 600 32.53 -19.36 -10.34
N PHE A 601 33.63 -18.77 -9.90
CA PHE A 601 33.88 -18.51 -8.48
C PHE A 601 33.64 -17.05 -8.15
N LEU A 602 33.03 -16.77 -6.99
CA LEU A 602 32.86 -15.43 -6.41
C LEU A 602 33.55 -15.41 -5.06
N ARG A 603 34.33 -14.37 -4.77
CA ARG A 603 34.89 -14.09 -3.43
C ARG A 603 34.33 -12.80 -2.90
N ILE A 604 33.94 -12.81 -1.63
CA ILE A 604 33.62 -11.62 -0.83
C ILE A 604 34.68 -11.54 0.27
N ALA A 605 35.45 -10.46 0.30
CA ALA A 605 36.56 -10.30 1.24
C ALA A 605 36.44 -8.99 2.05
N ASN A 606 36.79 -9.08 3.33
CA ASN A 606 36.99 -7.91 4.17
C ASN A 606 38.43 -7.44 4.06
N ASP A 607 38.64 -6.31 3.38
CA ASP A 607 39.97 -5.74 3.11
C ASP A 607 40.45 -4.77 4.20
N ALA A 608 39.74 -4.66 5.33
CA ALA A 608 40.19 -3.84 6.44
C ALA A 608 41.53 -4.35 7.01
N GLU A 609 42.42 -3.43 7.38
CA GLU A 609 43.73 -3.77 7.98
C GLU A 609 43.64 -4.04 9.49
N ALA A 610 42.77 -3.32 10.20
CA ALA A 610 42.49 -3.48 11.64
C ALA A 610 41.17 -2.80 11.99
N ASP A 611 40.39 -3.41 12.89
CA ASP A 611 39.01 -3.01 13.23
C ASP A 611 38.08 -2.92 11.99
N GLY A 612 36.75 -2.95 12.15
CA GLY A 612 35.82 -2.92 10.99
C GLY A 612 35.45 -4.28 10.42
N SER A 613 35.05 -5.21 11.29
CA SER A 613 34.27 -6.38 10.86
C SER A 613 32.90 -5.95 10.33
N PHE A 614 32.35 -6.71 9.38
CA PHE A 614 30.97 -6.55 8.95
C PHE A 614 30.26 -7.89 8.92
N GLN A 615 28.92 -7.86 8.93
CA GLN A 615 28.09 -9.04 8.99
C GLN A 615 27.33 -9.19 7.68
N ILE A 616 27.63 -10.23 6.91
CA ILE A 616 26.84 -10.59 5.72
C ILE A 616 25.52 -11.16 6.21
N SER A 617 24.42 -10.67 5.65
CA SER A 617 23.04 -11.06 5.95
C SER A 617 22.47 -12.00 4.87
N ARG A 618 22.75 -11.69 3.60
CA ARG A 618 22.26 -12.45 2.44
C ARG A 618 23.23 -12.29 1.28
N VAL A 619 23.38 -13.33 0.47
CA VAL A 619 24.08 -13.28 -0.81
C VAL A 619 23.17 -13.83 -1.91
N GLU A 620 23.07 -13.11 -3.01
CA GLU A 620 22.43 -13.59 -4.24
C GLU A 620 23.43 -13.58 -5.40
N ILE A 621 23.48 -14.65 -6.18
CA ILE A 621 24.41 -14.81 -7.31
C ILE A 621 23.63 -15.27 -8.55
N ALA A 622 23.58 -14.43 -9.57
CA ALA A 622 22.93 -14.75 -10.83
C ALA A 622 23.92 -15.46 -11.78
N HIS A 623 23.61 -16.70 -12.16
CA HIS A 623 24.47 -17.53 -13.01
C HIS A 623 23.72 -18.28 -14.12
N GLY A 624 24.43 -18.67 -15.18
CA GLY A 624 23.90 -19.55 -16.23
C GLY A 624 24.12 -21.03 -15.91
N GLY A 625 23.08 -21.86 -15.80
CA GLY A 625 23.22 -23.31 -15.56
C GLY A 625 23.74 -24.10 -16.78
N ALA A 626 24.55 -25.15 -16.55
CA ALA A 626 25.33 -25.89 -17.56
C ALA A 626 24.57 -26.96 -18.40
N LYS A 627 25.06 -27.16 -19.63
CA LYS A 627 24.76 -28.28 -20.56
C LYS A 627 25.25 -29.64 -20.06
N GLN A 628 24.37 -30.65 -20.01
CA GLN A 628 24.61 -32.10 -20.27
C GLN A 628 23.23 -32.72 -20.61
N THR A 629 22.95 -33.52 -21.65
CA THR A 629 23.67 -34.57 -22.36
C THR A 629 23.17 -34.77 -23.82
N SER A 630 23.93 -35.56 -24.56
CA SER A 630 23.84 -35.98 -25.97
C SER A 630 22.48 -36.43 -26.52
N SER A 631 22.15 -35.99 -27.74
CA SER A 631 22.04 -36.91 -28.89
C SER A 631 22.06 -36.13 -30.21
N SER A 632 22.71 -36.75 -31.20
CA SER A 632 23.01 -36.22 -32.52
C SER A 632 21.76 -35.99 -33.37
N VAL A 633 21.53 -34.76 -33.83
CA VAL A 633 20.98 -34.50 -35.17
C VAL A 633 21.64 -33.26 -35.75
N ASN A 634 22.29 -33.45 -36.90
CA ASN A 634 22.80 -32.40 -37.78
C ASN A 634 21.79 -31.25 -37.93
N ARG A 635 22.24 -30.03 -37.66
CA ARG A 635 21.84 -28.89 -38.48
C ARG A 635 22.99 -27.88 -38.58
N THR A 636 23.29 -27.60 -39.82
CA THR A 636 24.38 -26.78 -40.36
C THR A 636 24.37 -25.35 -39.83
N SER A 637 25.57 -24.79 -39.81
CA SER A 637 25.92 -23.39 -39.65
C SER A 637 24.94 -22.39 -40.27
N ALA A 638 24.54 -21.40 -39.47
CA ALA A 638 24.38 -20.03 -39.93
C ALA A 638 24.86 -19.12 -38.79
N ALA A 639 25.99 -18.48 -39.03
CA ALA A 639 26.52 -17.40 -38.21
C ALA A 639 25.61 -16.16 -38.30
N ASP A 640 25.65 -15.35 -37.25
CA ASP A 640 25.43 -13.91 -37.23
C ASP A 640 24.23 -13.39 -38.03
N ALA A 641 23.10 -13.26 -37.33
CA ALA A 641 22.12 -12.23 -37.63
C ALA A 641 21.70 -11.58 -36.30
N ALA A 642 21.91 -10.26 -36.19
CA ALA A 642 21.25 -9.45 -35.18
C ALA A 642 19.73 -9.76 -35.19
N PRO A 643 19.05 -9.79 -34.03
CA PRO A 643 17.61 -10.05 -34.00
C PRO A 643 16.93 -9.03 -34.90
N ALA A 644 16.18 -9.51 -35.89
CA ALA A 644 15.39 -8.66 -36.76
C ALA A 644 14.40 -7.86 -35.89
N ALA A 645 14.32 -6.56 -36.13
CA ALA A 645 13.36 -5.67 -35.47
C ALA A 645 11.97 -6.31 -35.50
N LYS A 646 11.35 -6.51 -34.33
CA LYS A 646 9.94 -6.92 -34.23
C LYS A 646 9.12 -5.94 -35.09
N ALA A 647 8.25 -6.47 -35.94
CA ALA A 647 7.34 -5.62 -36.70
C ALA A 647 6.44 -4.86 -35.71
N ARG A 648 6.38 -3.53 -35.85
CA ARG A 648 5.61 -2.67 -34.95
C ARG A 648 4.13 -3.10 -34.91
N PRO A 649 3.48 -3.07 -33.74
CA PRO A 649 2.04 -3.34 -33.63
C PRO A 649 1.26 -2.34 -34.49
N LYS A 650 0.13 -2.80 -35.05
CA LYS A 650 -0.74 -1.92 -35.84
C LYS A 650 -1.75 -1.23 -34.91
N PRO A 651 -2.08 0.04 -35.14
CA PRO A 651 -3.20 0.69 -34.47
C PRO A 651 -4.50 -0.12 -34.66
N GLU A 652 -5.33 -0.13 -33.62
CA GLU A 652 -6.63 -0.78 -33.58
C GLU A 652 -7.64 0.10 -32.85
N PHE A 653 -8.94 -0.22 -32.96
CA PHE A 653 -9.98 0.59 -32.33
C PHE A 653 -9.97 0.45 -30.80
N VAL A 654 -9.95 1.58 -30.10
CA VAL A 654 -9.87 1.74 -28.66
C VAL A 654 -11.27 1.98 -28.09
N LYS A 655 -11.82 0.97 -27.41
CA LYS A 655 -12.96 1.10 -26.50
C LYS A 655 -12.43 1.37 -25.09
N GLY A 656 -11.88 2.55 -24.88
CA GLY A 656 -11.11 2.90 -23.69
C GLY A 656 -11.85 3.79 -22.71
N VAL A 657 -11.39 3.77 -21.46
CA VAL A 657 -11.76 4.73 -20.41
C VAL A 657 -10.48 5.10 -19.66
N SER A 658 -10.28 6.40 -19.41
CA SER A 658 -9.18 6.91 -18.59
C SER A 658 -9.46 6.64 -17.12
N TRP A 659 -8.45 6.14 -16.42
CA TRP A 659 -8.59 5.62 -15.06
C TRP A 659 -7.47 6.13 -14.16
N GLY A 660 -7.85 6.40 -12.90
CA GLY A 660 -6.91 6.58 -11.81
C GLY A 660 -6.40 8.01 -11.60
N TRP A 661 -6.83 8.98 -12.40
CA TRP A 661 -6.43 10.38 -12.25
C TRP A 661 -6.76 10.92 -10.84
N VAL A 662 -5.88 11.68 -10.16
CA VAL A 662 -4.53 12.14 -10.57
C VAL A 662 -3.41 11.13 -10.31
N GLY A 663 -3.70 10.00 -9.69
CA GLY A 663 -2.72 9.00 -9.27
C GLY A 663 -1.90 9.47 -8.08
N SER A 664 -2.55 9.71 -6.93
CA SER A 664 -1.84 9.97 -5.68
C SER A 664 -1.32 8.68 -5.05
N CYS A 665 -0.22 8.76 -4.31
CA CYS A 665 0.37 7.60 -3.62
C CYS A 665 -0.68 6.85 -2.80
N GLY A 666 -0.78 5.54 -2.99
CA GLY A 666 -1.78 4.68 -2.33
C GLY A 666 -3.14 4.62 -3.02
N ASP A 667 -3.41 5.42 -4.07
CA ASP A 667 -4.68 5.33 -4.80
C ASP A 667 -4.83 4.00 -5.54
N TYR A 668 -3.73 3.41 -6.03
CA TYR A 668 -3.76 2.20 -6.85
C TYR A 668 -3.45 0.94 -6.05
N ALA A 669 -3.01 1.05 -4.79
CA ALA A 669 -2.58 -0.07 -3.96
C ALA A 669 -3.72 -0.96 -3.44
N GLY A 670 -4.92 -0.41 -3.22
CA GLY A 670 -6.00 -1.07 -2.46
C GLY A 670 -7.05 -1.83 -3.28
N GLU A 671 -8.00 -2.46 -2.58
CA GLU A 671 -9.18 -3.13 -3.14
C GLU A 671 -10.16 -2.15 -3.80
N ALA A 672 -10.19 -0.88 -3.35
CA ALA A 672 -10.99 0.16 -4.00
C ALA A 672 -10.60 0.35 -5.47
N ALA A 673 -9.28 0.29 -5.77
CA ALA A 673 -8.76 0.34 -7.13
C ALA A 673 -9.13 -0.90 -7.95
N ALA A 674 -9.04 -2.09 -7.35
CA ALA A 674 -9.45 -3.33 -8.00
C ALA A 674 -10.94 -3.32 -8.36
N ARG A 675 -11.81 -3.00 -7.39
CA ARG A 675 -13.25 -2.81 -7.60
C ARG A 675 -13.53 -1.75 -8.67
N SER A 676 -12.77 -0.67 -8.68
CA SER A 676 -12.93 0.38 -9.68
C SER A 676 -12.65 -0.13 -11.09
N ILE A 677 -11.57 -0.92 -11.28
CA ILE A 677 -11.24 -1.57 -12.56
C ILE A 677 -12.28 -2.63 -12.92
N ASP A 678 -12.79 -3.41 -11.97
CA ASP A 678 -13.88 -4.38 -12.22
C ASP A 678 -15.10 -3.70 -12.84
N GLU A 679 -15.53 -2.59 -12.24
CA GLU A 679 -16.71 -1.85 -12.68
C GLU A 679 -16.47 -1.12 -14.02
N LEU A 680 -15.24 -0.64 -14.25
CA LEU A 680 -14.81 -0.10 -15.55
C LEU A 680 -14.87 -1.19 -16.62
N ALA A 681 -14.28 -2.36 -16.37
CA ALA A 681 -14.30 -3.49 -17.30
C ALA A 681 -15.75 -3.95 -17.59
N ALA A 682 -16.62 -3.91 -16.58
CA ALA A 682 -18.03 -4.25 -16.72
C ALA A 682 -18.79 -3.32 -17.70
N THR A 683 -18.24 -2.14 -18.05
CA THR A 683 -18.81 -1.30 -19.11
C THR A 683 -18.70 -1.92 -20.51
N GLY A 684 -17.87 -2.96 -20.68
CA GLY A 684 -17.50 -3.52 -21.98
C GLY A 684 -16.28 -2.84 -22.60
N ALA A 685 -15.53 -2.07 -21.81
CA ALA A 685 -14.26 -1.51 -22.24
C ALA A 685 -13.28 -2.63 -22.64
N GLU A 686 -12.48 -2.38 -23.66
CA GLU A 686 -11.40 -3.27 -24.12
C GLU A 686 -10.02 -2.65 -23.83
N TRP A 687 -10.02 -1.36 -23.44
CA TRP A 687 -8.82 -0.58 -23.16
C TRP A 687 -8.99 0.21 -21.86
N ILE A 688 -7.89 0.44 -21.16
CA ILE A 688 -7.78 1.36 -20.03
C ILE A 688 -6.67 2.37 -20.30
N CYS A 689 -6.89 3.64 -20.02
CA CYS A 689 -5.84 4.66 -20.05
C CYS A 689 -5.45 5.01 -18.62
N ILE A 690 -4.34 4.45 -18.13
CA ILE A 690 -3.83 4.70 -16.78
C ILE A 690 -3.12 6.06 -16.83
N ALA A 691 -3.78 7.08 -16.32
CA ALA A 691 -3.31 8.47 -16.33
C ALA A 691 -2.92 8.89 -14.91
N PHE A 692 -1.71 9.43 -14.76
CA PHE A 692 -1.20 9.90 -13.47
C PHE A 692 -0.31 11.12 -13.68
N ALA A 693 -0.18 11.93 -12.65
CA ALA A 693 0.60 13.15 -12.72
C ALA A 693 1.70 13.23 -11.67
N THR A 694 2.89 13.64 -12.09
CA THR A 694 3.81 14.32 -11.19
C THR A 694 3.46 15.81 -11.11
N THR A 695 3.96 16.52 -10.11
CA THR A 695 3.74 17.96 -9.94
C THR A 695 5.03 18.76 -9.88
N MET A 696 5.03 19.89 -10.59
CA MET A 696 6.03 20.96 -10.44
C MET A 696 5.51 22.04 -9.48
N PRO A 697 6.38 22.69 -8.68
CA PRO A 697 5.94 23.68 -7.70
C PRO A 697 5.21 24.89 -8.30
N ALA A 698 5.55 25.27 -9.53
CA ALA A 698 4.93 26.37 -10.27
C ALA A 698 5.21 26.22 -11.77
N PHE A 699 4.37 26.84 -12.63
CA PHE A 699 4.51 26.73 -14.10
C PHE A 699 5.85 27.27 -14.66
N ASP A 700 6.60 28.05 -13.89
CA ASP A 700 7.91 28.62 -14.23
C ASP A 700 9.08 28.05 -13.39
N ASN A 701 8.83 26.92 -12.71
CA ASN A 701 9.86 26.12 -12.05
C ASN A 701 10.31 24.95 -12.95
N PRO A 702 11.61 24.87 -13.32
CA PRO A 702 12.09 23.83 -14.22
C PRO A 702 12.29 22.47 -13.54
N HIS A 703 12.15 22.37 -12.22
CA HIS A 703 12.43 21.15 -11.46
C HIS A 703 11.17 20.56 -10.82
N PHE A 704 11.01 19.25 -10.99
CA PHE A 704 10.02 18.42 -10.31
C PHE A 704 10.61 17.02 -10.04
N GLY A 705 10.12 16.31 -9.03
CA GLY A 705 10.50 14.93 -8.74
C GLY A 705 9.55 13.94 -9.41
N TRP A 706 9.92 12.67 -9.57
CA TRP A 706 9.02 11.58 -10.00
C TRP A 706 9.54 10.23 -9.49
N GLY A 707 8.67 9.21 -9.51
CA GLY A 707 9.00 7.91 -8.92
C GLY A 707 9.29 8.08 -7.44
N VAL A 708 10.39 7.50 -6.95
CA VAL A 708 10.80 7.62 -5.54
C VAL A 708 11.08 9.05 -5.07
N GLU A 709 11.38 9.98 -5.98
CA GLU A 709 11.64 11.39 -5.62
C GLU A 709 10.36 12.18 -5.35
N ASN A 710 9.19 11.68 -5.75
CA ASN A 710 7.90 12.31 -5.49
C ASN A 710 6.94 11.35 -4.76
N PRO A 711 6.98 11.30 -3.42
CA PRO A 711 6.16 10.38 -2.63
C PRO A 711 4.66 10.73 -2.64
N ARG A 712 4.25 11.84 -3.28
CA ARG A 712 2.84 12.23 -3.44
C ARG A 712 2.18 11.53 -4.64
N MET A 713 2.97 11.07 -5.60
CA MET A 713 2.51 10.38 -6.80
C MET A 713 2.46 8.86 -6.56
N VAL A 714 1.58 8.15 -7.25
CA VAL A 714 1.60 6.67 -7.32
C VAL A 714 3.00 6.14 -7.61
N SER A 715 3.37 5.09 -6.89
CA SER A 715 4.65 4.41 -7.09
C SER A 715 4.65 3.58 -8.40
N ASP A 716 5.85 3.21 -8.86
CA ASP A 716 5.99 2.30 -10.01
C ASP A 716 5.27 0.96 -9.77
N ASP A 717 5.30 0.46 -8.53
CA ASP A 717 4.67 -0.82 -8.15
C ASP A 717 3.15 -0.71 -8.18
N GLU A 718 2.61 0.43 -7.78
CA GLU A 718 1.20 0.76 -7.92
C GLU A 718 0.76 0.84 -9.39
N ILE A 719 1.58 1.44 -10.25
CA ILE A 719 1.33 1.47 -11.70
C ILE A 719 1.38 0.05 -12.28
N ARG A 720 2.40 -0.76 -11.94
CA ARG A 720 2.50 -2.17 -12.35
C ARG A 720 1.30 -2.98 -11.86
N ARG A 721 0.83 -2.75 -10.63
CA ARG A 721 -0.38 -3.39 -10.09
C ARG A 721 -1.62 -3.00 -10.89
N ALA A 722 -1.81 -1.72 -11.19
CA ALA A 722 -2.95 -1.26 -11.99
C ALA A 722 -2.95 -1.88 -13.40
N ILE A 723 -1.77 -1.96 -14.04
CA ILE A 723 -1.58 -2.66 -15.31
C ILE A 723 -1.96 -4.14 -15.17
N ALA A 724 -1.45 -4.83 -14.15
CA ALA A 724 -1.74 -6.25 -13.92
C ALA A 724 -3.24 -6.50 -13.69
N LEU A 725 -3.92 -5.64 -12.91
CA LEU A 725 -5.37 -5.72 -12.69
C LEU A 725 -6.14 -5.52 -14.00
N ALA A 726 -5.81 -4.50 -14.78
CA ALA A 726 -6.43 -4.27 -16.07
C ALA A 726 -6.30 -5.48 -17.00
N ARG A 727 -5.11 -6.07 -17.04
CA ARG A 727 -4.81 -7.29 -17.82
C ARG A 727 -5.64 -8.50 -17.40
N GLN A 728 -5.98 -8.63 -16.12
CA GLN A 728 -6.86 -9.72 -15.64
C GLN A 728 -8.25 -9.67 -16.28
N HIS A 729 -8.72 -8.48 -16.68
CA HIS A 729 -9.97 -8.29 -17.42
C HIS A 729 -9.79 -8.32 -18.94
N GLY A 730 -8.58 -8.62 -19.43
CA GLY A 730 -8.26 -8.59 -20.86
C GLY A 730 -8.15 -7.18 -21.44
N LEU A 731 -8.05 -6.13 -20.59
CA LEU A 731 -7.89 -4.77 -21.06
C LEU A 731 -6.49 -4.55 -21.62
N LYS A 732 -6.41 -3.83 -22.74
CA LYS A 732 -5.18 -3.25 -23.27
C LYS A 732 -4.90 -1.92 -22.58
N VAL A 733 -3.64 -1.52 -22.50
CA VAL A 733 -3.23 -0.39 -21.67
C VAL A 733 -2.69 0.74 -22.54
N ILE A 734 -3.22 1.93 -22.27
CA ILE A 734 -2.57 3.20 -22.58
C ILE A 734 -1.92 3.69 -21.29
N LEU A 735 -0.60 3.95 -21.30
CA LEU A 735 0.09 4.56 -20.17
C LEU A 735 0.31 6.05 -20.45
N LYS A 736 -0.18 6.91 -19.54
CA LYS A 736 -0.21 8.36 -19.74
C LYS A 736 0.40 9.11 -18.53
N PRO A 737 1.73 9.22 -18.47
CA PRO A 737 2.41 10.09 -17.51
C PRO A 737 2.19 11.57 -17.86
N VAL A 738 1.82 12.39 -16.87
CA VAL A 738 1.51 13.82 -17.03
C VAL A 738 2.29 14.67 -16.02
N VAL A 739 2.49 15.95 -16.33
CA VAL A 739 3.04 16.95 -15.40
C VAL A 739 1.97 18.00 -15.11
N ASN A 740 1.67 18.23 -13.84
CA ASN A 740 0.79 19.31 -13.36
C ASN A 740 1.59 20.36 -12.58
N CYS A 741 0.98 21.51 -12.29
CA CYS A 741 1.58 22.57 -11.49
C CYS A 741 0.83 22.72 -10.16
N ASP A 742 1.54 22.79 -9.03
CA ASP A 742 0.96 22.96 -7.68
C ASP A 742 0.31 24.35 -7.49
N ASP A 743 0.62 25.32 -8.35
CA ASP A 743 0.00 26.66 -8.37
C ASP A 743 -1.33 26.72 -9.13
N ASN A 744 -1.85 25.57 -9.59
CA ASN A 744 -3.06 25.41 -10.39
C ASN A 744 -3.01 26.05 -11.79
N GLU A 745 -1.83 26.48 -12.26
CA GLU A 745 -1.67 26.92 -13.64
C GLU A 745 -1.66 25.72 -14.59
N TRP A 746 -2.40 25.83 -15.69
CA TRP A 746 -2.53 24.72 -16.63
C TRP A 746 -1.18 24.42 -17.30
N ARG A 747 -0.83 23.13 -17.39
CA ARG A 747 0.44 22.64 -17.95
C ARG A 747 0.73 23.13 -19.38
N ALA A 748 -0.30 23.49 -20.14
CA ALA A 748 -0.17 24.12 -21.46
C ALA A 748 0.65 25.42 -21.43
N TRP A 749 0.78 26.04 -20.27
CA TRP A 749 1.36 27.37 -20.08
C TRP A 749 2.71 27.38 -19.37
N ILE A 750 3.34 26.21 -19.16
CA ILE A 750 4.71 26.09 -18.63
C ILE A 750 5.65 26.97 -19.46
N ARG A 751 6.38 27.89 -18.81
CA ARG A 751 7.23 28.86 -19.51
C ARG A 751 8.31 29.41 -18.60
N PHE A 752 9.50 29.64 -19.17
CA PHE A 752 10.64 30.17 -18.42
C PHE A 752 11.16 31.46 -19.05
N TYR A 753 11.16 32.53 -18.25
CA TYR A 753 11.66 33.84 -18.62
C TYR A 753 12.63 34.36 -17.57
N ARG A 754 13.55 35.21 -18.01
CA ARG A 754 14.47 35.95 -17.13
C ARG A 754 14.62 37.40 -17.57
N PRO A 755 15.07 38.30 -16.68
CA PRO A 755 15.42 39.66 -17.08
C PRO A 755 16.51 39.68 -18.17
N THR A 756 16.42 40.66 -19.06
CA THR A 756 17.50 40.95 -20.03
C THR A 756 18.71 41.55 -19.31
N THR A 757 19.91 41.19 -19.74
CA THR A 757 21.15 41.80 -19.25
C THR A 757 21.37 43.19 -19.87
N ALA A 758 22.23 44.01 -19.27
CA ALA A 758 22.58 45.32 -19.82
C ALA A 758 23.18 45.22 -21.24
N GLU A 759 23.91 44.14 -21.53
CA GLU A 759 24.50 43.85 -22.83
C GLU A 759 23.43 43.47 -23.87
N GLU A 760 22.45 42.63 -23.48
CA GLU A 760 21.31 42.27 -24.33
C GLU A 760 20.44 43.49 -24.65
N GLN A 761 20.21 44.34 -23.65
CA GLN A 761 19.49 45.61 -23.82
C GLN A 761 20.25 46.56 -24.77
N ALA A 762 21.57 46.66 -24.63
CA ALA A 762 22.42 47.44 -25.54
C ALA A 762 22.43 46.86 -26.97
N ALA A 763 22.22 45.55 -27.12
CA ALA A 763 22.06 44.86 -28.40
C ALA A 763 20.63 44.95 -28.98
N GLY A 764 19.71 45.65 -28.32
CA GLY A 764 18.35 45.90 -28.82
C GLY A 764 17.29 44.89 -28.37
N LEU A 765 17.61 43.94 -27.48
CA LEU A 765 16.61 43.07 -26.84
C LEU A 765 15.84 43.84 -25.76
N ALA A 766 14.67 44.36 -26.13
CA ALA A 766 13.81 45.12 -25.22
C ALA A 766 12.73 44.29 -24.52
N GLY A 767 12.44 43.06 -24.96
CA GLY A 767 11.39 42.22 -24.40
C GLY A 767 11.03 41.03 -25.29
N VAL A 768 10.26 40.09 -24.73
CA VAL A 768 9.88 38.83 -25.39
C VAL A 768 8.37 38.67 -25.50
N GLY A 769 7.90 37.99 -26.55
CA GLY A 769 6.48 37.66 -26.69
C GLY A 769 6.04 36.68 -25.60
N ASN A 770 4.90 36.98 -24.98
CA ASN A 770 4.14 36.07 -24.13
C ASN A 770 2.78 35.81 -24.79
N PRO A 771 2.68 34.80 -25.67
CA PRO A 771 1.42 34.44 -26.32
C PRO A 771 0.45 33.66 -25.41
N TRP A 772 0.73 33.53 -24.11
CA TRP A 772 -0.01 32.66 -23.18
C TRP A 772 -0.63 33.45 -22.00
N GLY A 773 -1.78 32.98 -21.49
CA GLY A 773 -2.54 33.56 -20.36
C GLY A 773 -3.64 34.57 -20.74
N ASP A 774 -4.35 35.11 -19.75
CA ASP A 774 -5.48 36.06 -19.92
C ASP A 774 -5.10 37.44 -20.48
N ASN A 775 -3.80 37.72 -20.62
CA ASN A 775 -3.30 39.00 -21.13
C ASN A 775 -2.11 38.78 -22.09
N PRO A 776 -2.36 38.22 -23.29
CA PRO A 776 -1.33 37.96 -24.29
C PRO A 776 -0.66 39.28 -24.71
N GLY A 777 0.68 39.30 -24.73
CA GLY A 777 1.40 40.56 -24.92
C GLY A 777 2.91 40.39 -25.03
N ARG A 778 3.64 41.46 -24.73
CA ARG A 778 5.10 41.48 -24.70
C ARG A 778 5.57 41.71 -23.27
N LEU A 779 6.45 40.85 -22.78
CA LEU A 779 7.12 41.01 -21.50
C LEU A 779 8.34 41.92 -21.72
N GLU A 780 8.14 43.22 -21.51
CA GLU A 780 9.21 44.21 -21.58
C GLU A 780 10.28 43.91 -20.52
N GLY A 781 11.55 44.08 -20.89
CA GLY A 781 12.70 43.80 -20.02
C GLY A 781 12.99 42.32 -19.76
N MET A 782 12.28 41.39 -20.40
CA MET A 782 12.45 39.94 -20.24
C MET A 782 12.90 39.27 -21.54
N THR A 783 13.57 38.12 -21.41
CA THR A 783 13.90 37.19 -22.50
C THR A 783 13.63 35.75 -22.08
N VAL A 784 13.63 34.82 -23.03
CA VAL A 784 13.52 33.38 -22.74
C VAL A 784 14.70 32.94 -21.89
N ASP A 785 14.40 32.22 -20.80
CA ASP A 785 15.43 31.58 -19.99
C ASP A 785 15.77 30.20 -20.58
N HIS A 786 16.73 30.18 -21.50
CA HIS A 786 17.17 28.94 -22.14
C HIS A 786 17.77 27.93 -21.15
N ALA A 787 18.42 28.40 -20.08
CA ALA A 787 19.01 27.52 -19.08
C ALA A 787 17.94 26.79 -18.25
N LYS A 788 16.88 27.50 -17.85
CA LYS A 788 15.71 26.86 -17.24
C LYS A 788 15.00 25.90 -18.19
N TRP A 789 14.86 26.25 -19.47
CA TRP A 789 14.35 25.31 -20.46
C TRP A 789 15.22 24.06 -20.58
N ASP A 790 16.54 24.18 -20.62
CA ASP A 790 17.47 23.05 -20.63
C ASP A 790 17.27 22.16 -19.40
N ALA A 791 17.24 22.75 -18.21
CA ALA A 791 17.00 22.02 -16.98
C ALA A 791 15.64 21.30 -16.97
N TRP A 792 14.56 21.98 -17.41
CA TRP A 792 13.23 21.38 -17.48
C TRP A 792 13.18 20.22 -18.48
N TRP A 793 13.81 20.38 -19.65
CA TRP A 793 13.84 19.33 -20.67
C TRP A 793 14.67 18.12 -20.24
N ASP A 794 15.79 18.32 -19.54
CA ASP A 794 16.58 17.22 -18.98
C ASP A 794 15.78 16.45 -17.92
N ASN A 795 15.06 17.17 -17.08
CA ASN A 795 14.19 16.63 -16.03
C ASN A 795 13.00 15.86 -16.65
N PHE A 796 12.27 16.47 -17.58
CA PHE A 796 11.16 15.86 -18.32
C PHE A 796 11.59 14.67 -19.18
N ARG A 797 12.79 14.70 -19.77
CA ARG A 797 13.39 13.56 -20.46
C ARG A 797 13.59 12.38 -19.50
N GLY A 798 14.14 12.61 -18.32
CA GLY A 798 14.30 11.56 -17.30
C GLY A 798 12.98 10.93 -16.90
N PHE A 799 11.96 11.77 -16.64
CA PHE A 799 10.60 11.37 -16.33
C PHE A 799 9.99 10.46 -17.41
N LEU A 800 10.02 10.87 -18.68
CA LEU A 800 9.42 10.07 -19.76
C LEU A 800 10.21 8.80 -20.08
N LEU A 801 11.54 8.83 -20.01
CA LEU A 801 12.34 7.63 -20.25
C LEU A 801 12.08 6.56 -19.18
N HIS A 802 11.94 6.95 -17.92
CA HIS A 802 11.59 6.04 -16.82
C HIS A 802 10.26 5.32 -17.09
N TYR A 803 9.19 6.05 -17.39
CA TYR A 803 7.89 5.43 -17.66
C TYR A 803 7.79 4.74 -19.02
N ALA A 804 8.64 5.11 -20.00
CA ALA A 804 8.77 4.36 -21.24
C ALA A 804 9.46 3.00 -21.02
N GLU A 805 10.46 2.93 -20.14
CA GLU A 805 11.09 1.68 -19.72
C GLU A 805 10.09 0.81 -18.97
N LEU A 806 9.32 1.36 -18.02
CA LEU A 806 8.22 0.64 -17.36
C LEU A 806 7.16 0.16 -18.38
N ALA A 807 6.77 1.00 -19.34
CA ALA A 807 5.84 0.61 -20.39
C ALA A 807 6.37 -0.54 -21.25
N ALA A 808 7.68 -0.56 -21.52
CA ALA A 808 8.34 -1.66 -22.24
C ALA A 808 8.41 -2.93 -21.39
N GLU A 809 8.76 -2.82 -20.11
CA GLU A 809 8.78 -3.93 -19.15
C GLU A 809 7.41 -4.60 -19.02
N GLN A 810 6.33 -3.82 -19.09
CA GLN A 810 4.95 -4.28 -18.89
C GLN A 810 4.20 -4.57 -20.20
N ASP A 811 4.90 -4.57 -21.34
CA ASP A 811 4.31 -4.76 -22.68
C ASP A 811 3.06 -3.88 -22.92
N VAL A 812 3.09 -2.62 -22.46
CA VAL A 812 1.99 -1.66 -22.66
C VAL A 812 1.79 -1.41 -24.15
N GLU A 813 0.55 -1.41 -24.64
CA GLU A 813 0.28 -1.28 -26.09
C GLU A 813 0.53 0.12 -26.64
N LEU A 814 0.21 1.16 -25.85
CA LEU A 814 0.30 2.54 -26.29
C LEU A 814 0.85 3.44 -25.17
N PHE A 815 1.89 4.21 -25.46
CA PHE A 815 2.51 5.15 -24.53
C PHE A 815 2.28 6.60 -24.99
N CYS A 816 1.74 7.42 -24.09
CA CYS A 816 1.45 8.83 -24.35
C CYS A 816 2.60 9.72 -23.86
N LEU A 817 3.21 10.46 -24.78
CA LEU A 817 4.42 11.24 -24.56
C LEU A 817 4.18 12.56 -23.79
N GLY A 818 2.96 13.03 -23.71
CA GLY A 818 2.63 14.30 -23.08
C GLY A 818 1.20 14.69 -23.37
N CYS A 819 0.64 15.56 -22.55
CA CYS A 819 -0.77 15.93 -22.54
C CYS A 819 -0.90 17.46 -22.56
N GLU A 820 -1.44 18.01 -23.63
CA GLU A 820 -1.81 19.43 -23.76
C GLU A 820 -0.68 20.44 -23.53
N MET A 821 0.57 20.08 -23.77
CA MET A 821 1.74 20.90 -23.43
C MET A 821 2.03 21.98 -24.48
N SER A 822 1.06 22.88 -24.71
CA SER A 822 1.05 23.89 -25.78
C SER A 822 2.32 24.74 -25.90
N SER A 823 2.99 25.03 -24.79
CA SER A 823 4.23 25.81 -24.76
C SER A 823 5.46 25.05 -25.26
N THR A 824 5.39 23.72 -25.32
CA THR A 824 6.51 22.84 -25.70
C THR A 824 6.37 22.29 -27.13
N GLU A 825 5.18 22.34 -27.72
CA GLU A 825 4.86 21.77 -29.05
C GLU A 825 5.82 22.24 -30.15
N SER A 826 6.28 23.49 -30.09
CA SER A 826 7.20 24.09 -31.06
C SER A 826 8.67 23.69 -30.87
N ALA A 827 9.03 23.03 -29.76
CA ALA A 827 10.38 22.52 -29.50
C ALA A 827 10.65 21.19 -30.24
N GLU A 828 10.36 21.18 -31.55
CA GLU A 828 10.37 19.99 -32.41
C GLU A 828 11.67 19.17 -32.30
N ALA A 829 12.82 19.82 -32.31
CA ALA A 829 14.11 19.14 -32.21
C ALA A 829 14.27 18.34 -30.89
N ARG A 830 13.74 18.86 -29.78
CA ARG A 830 13.81 18.19 -28.47
C ARG A 830 12.84 17.03 -28.39
N TRP A 831 11.60 17.23 -28.85
CA TRP A 831 10.61 16.16 -28.97
C TRP A 831 11.12 15.01 -29.83
N ARG A 832 11.64 15.30 -31.03
CA ARG A 832 12.19 14.26 -31.92
C ARG A 832 13.37 13.52 -31.31
N ALA A 833 14.27 14.22 -30.62
CA ALA A 833 15.37 13.58 -29.91
C ALA A 833 14.85 12.62 -28.83
N LEU A 834 13.95 13.09 -27.96
CA LEU A 834 13.36 12.28 -26.90
C LEU A 834 12.56 11.09 -27.44
N ILE A 835 11.77 11.29 -28.50
CA ILE A 835 11.06 10.21 -29.18
C ILE A 835 12.05 9.16 -29.71
N GLY A 836 13.17 9.59 -30.31
CA GLY A 836 14.21 8.67 -30.76
C GLY A 836 14.78 7.81 -29.63
N GLU A 837 14.95 8.39 -28.44
CA GLU A 837 15.43 7.68 -27.26
C GLU A 837 14.39 6.74 -26.65
N ILE A 838 13.12 7.13 -26.65
CA ILE A 838 12.00 6.29 -26.21
C ILE A 838 11.84 5.10 -27.16
N ARG A 839 11.92 5.32 -28.48
CA ARG A 839 11.87 4.26 -29.50
C ARG A 839 13.02 3.26 -29.39
N ALA A 840 14.14 3.64 -28.80
CA ALA A 840 15.25 2.71 -28.56
C ALA A 840 14.96 1.74 -27.39
N ARG A 841 13.91 2.00 -26.60
CA ARG A 841 13.55 1.26 -25.38
C ARG A 841 12.16 0.62 -25.45
N TYR A 842 11.25 1.24 -26.19
CA TYR A 842 9.84 0.88 -26.25
C TYR A 842 9.39 0.68 -27.70
N ASP A 843 8.92 -0.54 -27.99
CA ASP A 843 8.51 -0.99 -29.33
C ASP A 843 7.00 -0.84 -29.61
N GLY A 844 6.21 -0.42 -28.62
CA GLY A 844 4.77 -0.22 -28.74
C GLY A 844 4.37 1.07 -29.48
N LEU A 845 3.07 1.37 -29.50
CA LEU A 845 2.55 2.56 -30.17
C LEU A 845 2.88 3.82 -29.37
N LEU A 846 3.35 4.88 -30.03
CA LEU A 846 3.50 6.20 -29.42
C LEU A 846 2.37 7.13 -29.87
N THR A 847 1.93 7.97 -28.95
CA THR A 847 1.07 9.12 -29.25
C THR A 847 1.56 10.37 -28.52
N TYR A 848 1.16 11.53 -29.01
CA TYR A 848 1.15 12.76 -28.23
C TYR A 848 -0.31 13.22 -28.13
N ASP A 849 -0.71 13.70 -26.95
CA ASP A 849 -2.07 14.18 -26.70
C ASP A 849 -2.11 15.72 -26.82
N ILE A 850 -2.63 16.19 -27.95
CA ILE A 850 -2.77 17.62 -28.23
C ILE A 850 -4.13 18.15 -27.75
N ASN A 851 -4.17 19.40 -27.28
CA ASN A 851 -5.45 20.04 -26.97
C ASN A 851 -6.28 20.30 -28.23
N HIS A 852 -7.61 20.23 -28.12
CA HIS A 852 -8.55 20.49 -29.21
C HIS A 852 -8.30 21.84 -29.93
N GLY A 853 -8.50 21.85 -31.25
CA GLY A 853 -8.34 23.02 -32.11
C GLY A 853 -6.89 23.40 -32.42
N ARG A 854 -5.91 22.58 -31.98
CA ARG A 854 -4.48 22.77 -32.25
C ARG A 854 -3.87 21.65 -33.08
N GLU A 855 -4.66 20.69 -33.55
CA GLU A 855 -4.23 19.47 -34.23
C GLU A 855 -3.33 19.77 -35.44
N THR A 856 -3.58 20.86 -36.15
CA THR A 856 -2.79 21.31 -37.31
C THR A 856 -1.51 22.08 -36.94
N ARG A 857 -1.27 22.36 -35.65
CA ARG A 857 -0.09 23.12 -35.19
C ARG A 857 1.13 22.22 -34.92
N LEU A 858 0.93 20.94 -34.65
CA LEU A 858 2.02 20.02 -34.40
C LEU A 858 2.72 19.66 -35.71
N THR A 859 4.01 19.95 -35.82
CA THR A 859 4.79 19.73 -37.05
C THR A 859 5.45 18.36 -37.12
N TRP A 860 5.33 17.55 -36.06
CA TRP A 860 6.08 16.32 -35.89
C TRP A 860 5.20 15.07 -35.66
N TRP A 861 3.94 15.11 -36.13
CA TRP A 861 3.07 13.92 -36.12
C TRP A 861 3.70 12.69 -36.78
N ASP A 862 4.60 12.89 -37.75
CA ASP A 862 5.36 11.81 -38.40
C ASP A 862 6.17 10.94 -37.43
N ALA A 863 6.59 11.49 -36.26
CA ALA A 863 7.43 10.81 -35.28
C ALA A 863 6.67 9.83 -34.33
N VAL A 864 5.34 9.97 -34.22
CA VAL A 864 4.47 9.11 -33.39
C VAL A 864 3.61 8.19 -34.26
N ASP A 865 2.91 7.21 -33.71
CA ASP A 865 2.09 6.27 -34.51
C ASP A 865 0.62 6.70 -34.60
N VAL A 866 0.14 7.43 -33.60
CA VAL A 866 -1.27 7.82 -33.43
C VAL A 866 -1.34 9.33 -33.18
N ILE A 867 -2.38 9.98 -33.72
CA ILE A 867 -2.71 11.37 -33.38
C ILE A 867 -3.64 11.34 -32.17
N GLY A 868 -3.12 11.68 -30.98
CA GLY A 868 -3.91 11.79 -29.77
C GLY A 868 -4.48 13.19 -29.60
N VAL A 869 -5.76 13.29 -29.26
CA VAL A 869 -6.44 14.57 -29.05
C VAL A 869 -7.25 14.56 -27.75
N SER A 870 -7.09 15.60 -26.94
CA SER A 870 -7.99 15.98 -25.86
C SER A 870 -9.18 16.73 -26.46
N ALA A 871 -10.16 15.95 -26.91
CA ALA A 871 -11.25 16.33 -27.80
C ALA A 871 -12.46 16.92 -27.04
N TYR A 872 -12.23 18.01 -26.31
CA TYR A 872 -13.27 18.78 -25.62
C TYR A 872 -13.82 19.90 -26.53
N TYR A 873 -14.38 19.55 -27.69
CA TYR A 873 -14.94 20.54 -28.62
C TYR A 873 -16.26 21.12 -28.09
N ALA A 874 -16.31 22.44 -27.92
CA ALA A 874 -17.52 23.15 -27.49
C ALA A 874 -18.69 22.97 -28.46
N ILE A 875 -19.90 22.77 -27.93
CA ILE A 875 -21.13 22.72 -28.72
C ILE A 875 -21.85 24.09 -28.70
N PRO A 876 -21.71 24.93 -29.74
CA PRO A 876 -22.41 26.21 -29.83
C PRO A 876 -23.93 26.02 -30.00
N PRO A 877 -24.76 26.99 -29.58
CA PRO A 877 -26.20 26.93 -29.80
C PRO A 877 -26.56 27.08 -31.28
N LEU A 878 -27.70 26.50 -31.68
CA LEU A 878 -28.28 26.74 -33.00
C LEU A 878 -29.04 28.08 -33.00
N GLY A 879 -28.69 28.98 -33.92
CA GLY A 879 -29.33 30.30 -34.08
C GLY A 879 -28.62 31.42 -33.32
N ASP A 880 -29.34 32.52 -33.04
CA ASP A 880 -28.76 33.78 -32.55
C ASP A 880 -28.67 33.90 -31.01
N THR A 881 -28.84 32.80 -30.27
CA THR A 881 -28.76 32.80 -28.79
C THR A 881 -27.30 32.75 -28.34
N THR A 882 -26.96 33.42 -27.23
CA THR A 882 -25.60 33.33 -26.69
C THR A 882 -25.33 31.96 -26.05
N ALA A 883 -24.06 31.53 -26.01
CA ALA A 883 -23.68 30.27 -25.38
C ALA A 883 -24.04 30.23 -23.88
N GLU A 884 -23.98 31.38 -23.20
CA GLU A 884 -24.31 31.52 -21.78
C GLU A 884 -25.81 31.36 -21.51
N GLU A 885 -26.66 32.01 -22.30
CA GLU A 885 -28.12 31.84 -22.20
C GLU A 885 -28.54 30.41 -22.54
N ALA A 886 -27.93 29.82 -23.56
CA ALA A 886 -28.23 28.47 -23.99
C ALA A 886 -27.69 27.40 -23.02
N ALA A 887 -26.67 27.71 -22.20
CA ALA A 887 -26.14 26.84 -21.16
C ALA A 887 -27.11 26.67 -19.96
N GLN A 888 -28.17 27.47 -19.89
CA GLN A 888 -29.21 27.34 -18.86
C GLN A 888 -30.21 26.22 -19.15
N GLN A 889 -30.11 25.56 -20.31
CA GLN A 889 -30.97 24.48 -20.77
C GLN A 889 -30.12 23.27 -21.15
N THR A 890 -30.72 22.07 -21.07
CA THR A 890 -30.11 20.82 -21.53
C THR A 890 -29.75 20.93 -23.01
N THR A 891 -28.47 20.82 -23.35
CA THR A 891 -28.03 20.76 -24.75
C THR A 891 -28.60 19.49 -25.41
N SER A 892 -29.26 19.64 -26.55
CA SER A 892 -29.95 18.52 -27.20
C SER A 892 -28.99 17.64 -28.02
N LEU A 893 -29.31 16.34 -28.13
CA LEU A 893 -28.58 15.41 -28.99
C LEU A 893 -28.48 15.89 -30.45
N ALA A 894 -29.51 16.59 -30.95
CA ALA A 894 -29.53 17.12 -32.32
C ALA A 894 -28.53 18.26 -32.53
N GLU A 895 -28.41 19.18 -31.58
CA GLU A 895 -27.39 20.26 -31.62
C GLU A 895 -25.99 19.66 -31.62
N MET A 896 -25.72 18.71 -30.72
CA MET A 896 -24.41 18.06 -30.62
C MET A 896 -24.03 17.34 -31.92
N LYS A 897 -24.95 16.53 -32.47
CA LYS A 897 -24.72 15.82 -33.73
C LYS A 897 -24.49 16.78 -34.91
N ALA A 898 -25.24 17.88 -34.98
CA ALA A 898 -25.08 18.87 -36.05
C ALA A 898 -23.68 19.49 -36.03
N HIS A 899 -23.18 19.86 -34.85
CA HIS A 899 -21.84 20.44 -34.72
C HIS A 899 -20.73 19.42 -34.99
N LEU A 900 -20.81 18.23 -34.37
CA LEU A 900 -19.81 17.18 -34.59
C LEU A 900 -19.75 16.71 -36.05
N ALA A 901 -20.89 16.69 -36.76
CA ALA A 901 -20.93 16.39 -38.19
C ALA A 901 -20.22 17.46 -39.04
N ALA A 902 -20.19 18.72 -38.60
CA ALA A 902 -19.47 19.80 -39.28
C ALA A 902 -17.96 19.75 -38.99
N LEU A 903 -17.57 19.33 -37.78
CA LEU A 903 -16.16 19.14 -37.39
C LEU A 903 -15.52 17.91 -38.03
N LYS A 904 -16.30 16.84 -38.21
CA LYS A 904 -15.81 15.53 -38.68
C LYS A 904 -14.94 15.59 -39.95
N PRO A 905 -15.29 16.34 -41.02
CA PRO A 905 -14.45 16.44 -42.21
C PRO A 905 -13.07 17.07 -41.96
N GLU A 906 -12.96 17.99 -40.99
CA GLU A 906 -11.68 18.62 -40.65
C GLU A 906 -10.72 17.62 -40.01
N LEU A 907 -11.23 16.82 -39.06
CA LEU A 907 -10.46 15.75 -38.42
C LEU A 907 -10.08 14.64 -39.41
N ALA A 908 -11.01 14.26 -40.29
CA ALA A 908 -10.73 13.30 -41.35
C ALA A 908 -9.60 13.80 -42.28
N ALA A 909 -9.58 15.09 -42.60
CA ALA A 909 -8.53 15.70 -43.41
C ALA A 909 -7.17 15.70 -42.69
N ILE A 910 -7.14 15.94 -41.38
CA ILE A 910 -5.91 15.86 -40.57
C ILE A 910 -5.36 14.43 -40.56
N SER A 911 -6.21 13.44 -40.28
CA SER A 911 -5.81 12.03 -40.32
C SER A 911 -5.24 11.63 -41.68
N ALA A 912 -5.92 12.04 -42.76
CA ALA A 912 -5.48 11.78 -44.12
C ALA A 912 -4.14 12.47 -44.45
N ALA A 913 -3.96 13.73 -44.03
CA ALA A 913 -2.74 14.49 -44.29
C ALA A 913 -1.48 13.87 -43.66
N HIS A 914 -1.64 13.22 -42.50
CA HIS A 914 -0.52 12.60 -41.78
C HIS A 914 -0.44 11.07 -41.96
N GLY A 915 -1.42 10.45 -42.61
CA GLY A 915 -1.47 9.00 -42.77
C GLY A 915 -1.63 8.23 -41.45
N LYS A 916 -2.22 8.85 -40.41
CA LYS A 916 -2.29 8.30 -39.05
C LYS A 916 -3.71 8.37 -38.51
N PRO A 917 -4.18 7.36 -37.77
CA PRO A 917 -5.51 7.40 -37.18
C PRO A 917 -5.56 8.38 -35.99
N ILE A 918 -6.75 8.90 -35.71
CA ILE A 918 -6.99 9.82 -34.59
C ILE A 918 -7.62 9.08 -33.41
N LEU A 919 -7.01 9.19 -32.24
CA LEU A 919 -7.53 8.71 -30.96
C LEU A 919 -7.98 9.92 -30.13
N PHE A 920 -9.25 9.94 -29.71
CA PHE A 920 -9.67 10.86 -28.66
C PHE A 920 -9.22 10.31 -27.32
N ILE A 921 -7.98 10.63 -26.94
CA ILE A 921 -7.31 10.11 -25.74
C ILE A 921 -7.77 10.83 -24.47
N GLU A 922 -8.41 11.98 -24.61
CA GLU A 922 -9.37 12.48 -23.64
C GLU A 922 -10.62 13.00 -24.34
N THR A 923 -11.78 12.67 -23.80
CA THR A 923 -13.02 13.41 -24.06
C THR A 923 -14.06 12.99 -23.03
N GLY A 924 -14.92 13.92 -22.65
CA GLY A 924 -15.94 13.71 -21.64
C GLY A 924 -16.62 15.01 -21.28
N VAL A 925 -17.69 14.91 -20.51
CA VAL A 925 -18.36 16.07 -19.91
C VAL A 925 -18.84 15.68 -18.51
N THR A 926 -18.89 16.65 -17.61
CA THR A 926 -19.59 16.50 -16.33
C THR A 926 -21.10 16.32 -16.55
N ASN A 927 -21.85 16.01 -15.50
CA ASN A 927 -23.31 16.03 -15.52
C ASN A 927 -23.87 17.36 -14.98
N VAL A 928 -23.18 18.48 -15.18
CA VAL A 928 -23.67 19.82 -14.83
C VAL A 928 -24.34 20.45 -16.05
N ARG A 929 -25.54 21.05 -15.90
CA ARG A 929 -26.26 21.64 -17.03
C ARG A 929 -25.41 22.64 -17.83
N GLY A 930 -25.46 22.52 -19.15
CA GLY A 930 -24.67 23.28 -20.10
C GLY A 930 -23.24 22.75 -20.29
N CYS A 931 -22.90 21.58 -19.74
CA CYS A 931 -21.57 20.99 -19.82
C CYS A 931 -21.08 20.80 -21.26
N ALA A 932 -21.94 20.41 -22.20
CA ALA A 932 -21.53 20.18 -23.60
C ALA A 932 -21.11 21.47 -24.31
N ARG A 933 -21.50 22.65 -23.81
CA ARG A 933 -21.09 23.95 -24.37
C ARG A 933 -19.68 24.33 -23.92
N TYR A 934 -19.23 23.81 -22.78
CA TYR A 934 -17.92 24.05 -22.20
C TYR A 934 -17.33 22.74 -21.64
N PRO A 935 -17.07 21.73 -22.49
CA PRO A 935 -16.82 20.35 -22.08
C PRO A 935 -15.56 20.16 -21.23
N TRP A 936 -14.61 21.10 -21.27
CA TRP A 936 -13.40 21.13 -20.44
C TRP A 936 -13.64 21.65 -19.01
N THR A 937 -14.86 22.12 -18.68
CA THR A 937 -15.12 22.80 -17.40
C THR A 937 -15.10 21.81 -16.23
N HIS A 938 -14.26 22.07 -15.23
CA HIS A 938 -14.21 21.27 -14.01
C HIS A 938 -15.53 21.32 -13.21
N PRO A 939 -15.85 20.24 -12.45
CA PRO A 939 -17.09 20.13 -11.67
C PRO A 939 -17.40 21.32 -10.75
N ASP A 940 -16.35 21.93 -10.20
CA ASP A 940 -16.46 22.99 -9.18
C ASP A 940 -16.63 24.39 -9.76
N ALA A 941 -16.50 24.58 -11.07
CA ALA A 941 -16.58 25.91 -11.68
C ALA A 941 -18.00 26.50 -11.67
N LYS A 942 -19.03 25.67 -11.51
CA LYS A 942 -20.45 26.09 -11.49
C LYS A 942 -21.22 25.32 -10.40
N PRO A 943 -20.97 25.58 -9.11
CA PRO A 943 -21.55 24.79 -8.01
C PRO A 943 -23.08 24.91 -7.93
N ASP A 944 -23.63 26.07 -8.32
CA ASP A 944 -25.07 26.36 -8.27
C ASP A 944 -25.85 25.84 -9.49
N SER A 945 -25.16 25.38 -10.54
CA SER A 945 -25.82 24.86 -11.73
C SER A 945 -26.43 23.47 -11.45
N PRO A 946 -27.66 23.19 -11.91
CA PRO A 946 -28.33 21.91 -11.65
C PRO A 946 -27.62 20.76 -12.35
N LEU A 947 -27.76 19.56 -11.77
CA LEU A 947 -27.33 18.32 -12.42
C LEU A 947 -28.23 17.97 -13.61
N ASP A 948 -27.63 17.41 -14.65
CA ASP A 948 -28.24 17.07 -15.93
C ASP A 948 -27.59 15.82 -16.56
N GLU A 949 -27.94 14.65 -16.02
CA GLU A 949 -27.48 13.36 -16.57
C GLU A 949 -27.92 13.13 -18.02
N THR A 950 -29.01 13.78 -18.45
CA THR A 950 -29.48 13.67 -19.83
C THR A 950 -28.53 14.36 -20.79
N GLU A 951 -28.00 15.53 -20.42
CA GLU A 951 -27.00 16.23 -21.23
C GLU A 951 -25.70 15.41 -21.36
N GLN A 952 -25.21 14.84 -20.25
CA GLN A 952 -24.04 13.95 -20.26
C GLN A 952 -24.29 12.73 -21.16
N ALA A 953 -25.44 12.07 -21.04
CA ALA A 953 -25.79 10.93 -21.89
C ALA A 953 -25.94 11.31 -23.38
N ASN A 954 -26.51 12.48 -23.69
CA ASN A 954 -26.59 13.01 -25.05
C ASN A 954 -25.19 13.21 -25.65
N TYR A 955 -24.24 13.73 -24.88
CA TYR A 955 -22.87 13.97 -25.34
C TYR A 955 -22.18 12.66 -25.75
N TYR A 956 -22.23 11.65 -24.88
CA TYR A 956 -21.71 10.31 -25.19
C TYR A 956 -22.38 9.73 -26.42
N ALA A 957 -23.71 9.81 -26.52
CA ALA A 957 -24.45 9.31 -27.67
C ALA A 957 -24.10 10.03 -28.98
N ALA A 958 -23.90 11.36 -28.95
CA ALA A 958 -23.55 12.15 -30.12
C ALA A 958 -22.14 11.81 -30.63
N MET A 959 -21.17 11.74 -29.73
CA MET A 959 -19.78 11.39 -30.03
C MET A 959 -19.68 9.99 -30.63
N LEU A 960 -20.25 8.99 -29.95
CA LEU A 960 -20.25 7.60 -30.41
C LEU A 960 -20.94 7.46 -31.76
N ASP A 961 -22.11 8.07 -31.95
CA ASP A 961 -22.83 7.99 -33.23
C ASP A 961 -22.08 8.66 -34.40
N THR A 962 -21.34 9.73 -34.13
CA THR A 962 -20.67 10.52 -35.17
C THR A 962 -19.40 9.86 -35.69
N PHE A 963 -18.59 9.25 -34.80
CA PHE A 963 -17.24 8.78 -35.15
C PHE A 963 -17.04 7.26 -35.10
N TRP A 964 -17.90 6.48 -34.43
CA TRP A 964 -17.68 5.02 -34.23
C TRP A 964 -17.42 4.23 -35.51
N GLY A 965 -18.08 4.58 -36.61
CA GLY A 965 -17.95 3.88 -37.89
C GLY A 965 -16.91 4.46 -38.84
N GLU A 966 -16.17 5.49 -38.45
CA GLU A 966 -15.25 6.19 -39.34
C GLU A 966 -13.91 5.44 -39.45
N PRO A 967 -13.44 5.12 -40.67
CA PRO A 967 -12.29 4.23 -40.86
C PRO A 967 -10.95 4.83 -40.39
N TRP A 968 -10.87 6.16 -40.27
CA TRP A 968 -9.69 6.90 -39.83
C TRP A 968 -9.66 7.14 -38.31
N PHE A 969 -10.73 6.77 -37.61
CA PHE A 969 -10.92 7.09 -36.20
C PHE A 969 -10.61 5.89 -35.31
N MET A 970 -9.64 6.05 -34.42
CA MET A 970 -9.11 5.03 -33.51
C MET A 970 -9.99 4.79 -32.28
N GLY A 971 -10.99 5.61 -31.99
CA GLY A 971 -11.84 5.41 -30.81
C GLY A 971 -11.54 6.40 -29.69
N TYR A 972 -11.77 5.98 -28.45
CA TYR A 972 -11.87 6.87 -27.29
C TYR A 972 -11.13 6.30 -26.08
N ALA A 973 -10.47 7.16 -25.30
CA ALA A 973 -10.24 6.97 -23.87
C ALA A 973 -11.06 8.02 -23.12
N TRP A 974 -12.27 7.65 -22.69
CA TRP A 974 -13.20 8.58 -22.05
C TRP A 974 -12.67 9.12 -20.72
N TRP A 975 -12.82 10.42 -20.51
CA TRP A 975 -12.46 11.10 -19.26
C TRP A 975 -13.69 11.20 -18.34
N ASP A 976 -13.65 10.73 -17.10
CA ASP A 976 -12.69 9.78 -16.51
C ASP A 976 -13.37 8.86 -15.48
N TRP A 977 -12.58 7.92 -14.94
CA TRP A 977 -13.02 6.92 -13.98
C TRP A 977 -12.05 6.87 -12.78
N PRO A 978 -12.47 7.24 -11.56
CA PRO A 978 -11.54 7.40 -10.45
C PRO A 978 -11.07 6.03 -9.92
N ALA A 979 -9.83 5.96 -9.42
CA ALA A 979 -9.32 4.75 -8.75
C ALA A 979 -10.15 4.39 -7.51
N ARG A 980 -10.79 5.38 -6.87
CA ARG A 980 -11.74 5.20 -5.77
C ARG A 980 -13.13 5.65 -6.21
N LEU A 981 -13.96 4.70 -6.63
CA LEU A 981 -15.35 4.97 -7.00
C LEU A 981 -16.20 5.36 -5.79
N TYR A 982 -17.09 6.32 -5.98
CA TYR A 982 -18.20 6.58 -5.06
C TYR A 982 -19.18 5.40 -5.00
N ASP A 983 -20.01 5.36 -3.96
CA ASP A 983 -21.08 4.36 -3.89
C ASP A 983 -22.10 4.62 -5.01
N ARG A 984 -22.55 3.57 -5.70
CA ARG A 984 -23.48 3.72 -6.83
C ARG A 984 -24.78 4.46 -6.45
N ARG A 985 -25.20 4.40 -5.18
CA ARG A 985 -26.36 5.14 -4.65
C ARG A 985 -26.16 6.65 -4.63
N GLN A 986 -24.92 7.12 -4.63
CA GLN A 986 -24.53 8.53 -4.63
C GLN A 986 -24.34 9.08 -6.05
N ALA A 987 -24.49 8.27 -7.10
CA ALA A 987 -24.27 8.69 -8.48
C ALA A 987 -25.10 9.92 -8.90
N GLY A 988 -26.32 10.05 -8.36
CA GLY A 988 -27.21 11.18 -8.62
C GLY A 988 -26.80 12.50 -7.95
N GLU A 989 -25.80 12.47 -7.07
CA GLU A 989 -25.24 13.65 -6.39
C GLU A 989 -23.84 14.00 -6.91
N ASP A 990 -23.16 13.04 -7.56
CA ASP A 990 -21.82 13.22 -8.10
C ASP A 990 -21.81 14.20 -9.29
N ARG A 991 -20.98 15.23 -9.19
CA ARG A 991 -20.79 16.29 -10.20
C ARG A 991 -19.62 16.01 -11.15
N SER A 992 -18.85 14.95 -10.89
CA SER A 992 -17.64 14.64 -11.63
C SER A 992 -17.91 14.22 -13.09
N PHE A 993 -16.84 14.06 -13.87
CA PHE A 993 -16.89 13.48 -15.21
C PHE A 993 -17.30 12.00 -15.19
N CYS A 994 -17.13 11.31 -14.06
CA CYS A 994 -17.41 9.89 -13.93
C CYS A 994 -18.87 9.57 -14.23
N ILE A 995 -19.08 8.53 -15.03
CA ILE A 995 -20.40 8.08 -15.48
C ILE A 995 -20.95 6.92 -14.64
N TYR A 996 -20.20 6.36 -13.69
CA TYR A 996 -20.59 5.19 -12.90
C TYR A 996 -21.95 5.41 -12.21
N GLY A 997 -22.93 4.56 -12.52
CA GLY A 997 -24.28 4.68 -11.99
C GLY A 997 -25.17 5.76 -12.65
N LYS A 998 -24.64 6.53 -13.63
CA LYS A 998 -25.36 7.60 -14.33
C LYS A 998 -25.91 7.15 -15.70
N ALA A 999 -26.81 7.93 -16.28
CA ALA A 999 -27.41 7.62 -17.60
C ALA A 999 -26.39 7.39 -18.72
N ALA A 1000 -25.26 8.09 -18.71
CA ALA A 1000 -24.20 7.96 -19.72
C ALA A 1000 -23.51 6.58 -19.71
N GLU A 1001 -23.41 5.89 -18.55
CA GLU A 1001 -22.87 4.52 -18.47
C GLU A 1001 -23.71 3.55 -19.30
N SER A 1002 -25.03 3.70 -19.28
CA SER A 1002 -25.93 2.86 -20.08
C SER A 1002 -25.74 3.07 -21.58
N VAL A 1003 -25.50 4.32 -22.01
CA VAL A 1003 -25.16 4.63 -23.40
C VAL A 1003 -23.84 3.95 -23.78
N LEU A 1004 -22.80 4.12 -22.95
CA LEU A 1004 -21.48 3.54 -23.21
C LEU A 1004 -21.55 2.01 -23.33
N ARG A 1005 -22.19 1.33 -22.38
CA ARG A 1005 -22.39 -0.13 -22.37
C ARG A 1005 -23.06 -0.65 -23.64
N GLN A 1006 -24.10 0.04 -24.12
CA GLN A 1006 -24.81 -0.35 -25.34
C GLN A 1006 -23.93 -0.24 -26.59
N TRP A 1007 -23.06 0.77 -26.66
CA TRP A 1007 -22.13 0.94 -27.77
C TRP A 1007 -20.95 -0.02 -27.68
N TYR A 1008 -20.36 -0.21 -26.50
CA TYR A 1008 -19.23 -1.10 -26.29
C TYR A 1008 -19.57 -2.58 -26.50
N ALA A 1009 -20.84 -2.96 -26.35
CA ALA A 1009 -21.36 -4.28 -26.73
C ALA A 1009 -21.43 -4.51 -28.25
N LYS A 1010 -21.31 -3.47 -29.10
CA LYS A 1010 -21.26 -3.63 -30.56
C LYS A 1010 -19.91 -4.23 -31.00
N PRO A 1011 -19.85 -4.91 -32.16
CA PRO A 1011 -18.59 -5.38 -32.72
C PRO A 1011 -17.59 -4.23 -32.86
N THR A 1012 -16.34 -4.50 -32.47
CA THR A 1012 -15.24 -3.54 -32.54
C THR A 1012 -15.01 -3.13 -34.00
N PRO A 1013 -15.07 -1.83 -34.34
CA PRO A 1013 -14.77 -1.35 -35.68
C PRO A 1013 -13.35 -1.75 -36.12
N VAL A 1014 -13.21 -2.03 -37.41
CA VAL A 1014 -11.90 -2.28 -38.02
C VAL A 1014 -11.43 -0.99 -38.65
N LEU A 1015 -10.23 -0.53 -38.28
CA LEU A 1015 -9.62 0.63 -38.90
C LEU A 1015 -9.38 0.38 -40.39
N GLY A 1016 -9.72 1.38 -41.22
CA GLY A 1016 -9.40 1.33 -42.63
C GLY A 1016 -7.89 1.48 -42.84
N ALA A 1017 -7.39 0.98 -43.97
CA ALA A 1017 -6.06 1.38 -44.41
C ALA A 1017 -6.07 2.89 -44.64
N VAL A 1018 -5.34 3.65 -43.83
CA VAL A 1018 -5.12 5.07 -44.09
C VAL A 1018 -4.25 5.11 -45.35
N ASN A 1019 -4.84 5.49 -46.49
CA ASN A 1019 -4.13 5.49 -47.76
C ASN A 1019 -2.89 6.39 -47.65
N GLU A 1020 -1.69 5.83 -47.78
CA GLU A 1020 -0.41 6.56 -47.90
C GLU A 1020 -0.32 7.43 -49.18
N ALA A 1021 -1.43 7.60 -49.90
CA ALA A 1021 -1.46 8.35 -51.15
C ALA A 1021 -1.75 9.84 -50.87
N THR A 1022 -0.75 10.64 -51.23
CA THR A 1022 -0.70 12.12 -51.35
C THR A 1022 -0.25 12.92 -50.12
N ALA A 1023 1.04 12.83 -49.81
CA ALA A 1023 1.78 13.98 -49.28
C ALA A 1023 2.27 14.86 -50.46
N PRO A 1024 2.10 16.18 -50.45
CA PRO A 1024 2.91 17.08 -51.27
C PRO A 1024 4.37 17.14 -50.82
#